data_AF-A0A0B7FVU6-F1
#
_entry.id   AF-A0A0B7FVU6-F1
#
_cell.length_a   1.000
_cell.length_b   1.000
_cell.length_c   1.000
_cell.angle_alpha   90.00
_cell.angle_beta   90.00
_cell.angle_gamma   90.00
#
_symmetry.space_group_name_H-M   'P 1'
#
loop_
_entity.id
_entity.type
_entity.pdbx_description
1 polymer ?
#
loop_
_entity_poly.entity_id
_entity_poly.type
_entity_poly.pdbx_seq_one_letter_code
_entity_poly.pdbx_strand_id
1 'polypeptide(L)'
;MILPERVQSRISALSRRLRQCQAELKLLDAEERFEEHDALCEGEFMSIFRDTCVLVQEEHALNPPYLTQLISEVQKIHNRALGYAYGIGDLYDFMASWAHDDAAGRALIVDRSEAALSLPHATIPMMLEMLSIDPEIGELVYQTDLLLALTIQKARQKVGKIRPDPWNSHMKRHPQSTLLARFRPDLPLLTATSSSPLAASIYDARCEITSIDSISPIKLRMSSRNSCMAMIGACGDKTRTLGLNFCLPDDSLGVRFLNTGLSDVATQLTMDEDSQTIYVGDRDCIKSFAWGDNEGPYRFLYPIYTLGSKCSDGPIAVLPGNRVIRAGAGGVALWNIDELEAQDYDAETVIGKGSDSEETSCDDNPEIELSSGISRSSFIRFTDLPNLTPTVWEPLPNRPSTLLCAEYFDLIKYGCVSVDLEHGGKSVVRYLGHGGAVSDFSVSAMDPQMFLTACHDGYARLFDVRQPLPVITLDACGADAFCEAVVLAHPDGIPTVFTGTGKHEQIKVWDIRARTPVYELATGNNAVRSLAWDSKRNCLYAATECTYMDRMGYHHDYRPGRIPAHSTESNEDDLYDEDYENCWPVGAWHAEDYFGYTFDAGDHRISTAQISGSINLHPVRSPFVNASSPLADNHKMVNIPKTRRTYCKGKTCKKHTPHKVTQYKKGKDSIFAQGKRRYDRKQSGYGGQTKPVFHKKAKTTKKVALRLECTVCKYKMQLALKRCKHFELGGDKKTKGAALQF
;
A
#
# COMPACT_ATOMS: atom_id res chain seq x y z
N MET A 1 -9.60 27.09 32.31
CA MET A 1 -8.67 27.85 33.17
C MET A 1 -8.11 29.03 32.39
N ILE A 2 -7.50 29.99 33.08
CA ILE A 2 -6.89 31.20 32.49
C ILE A 2 -5.38 31.00 32.58
N LEU A 3 -4.65 31.28 31.50
CA LEU A 3 -3.20 31.20 31.48
C LEU A 3 -2.59 32.31 32.36
N PRO A 4 -1.47 32.05 33.08
CA PRO A 4 -0.78 33.11 33.82
C PRO A 4 -0.34 34.25 32.90
N GLU A 5 -0.34 35.49 33.40
CA GLU A 5 0.02 36.68 32.60
C GLU A 5 1.42 36.56 31.96
N ARG A 6 2.39 35.95 32.65
CA ARG A 6 3.73 35.67 32.12
C ARG A 6 3.66 34.86 30.82
N VAL A 7 2.88 33.78 30.84
CA VAL A 7 2.73 32.84 29.71
C VAL A 7 1.93 33.50 28.60
N GLN A 8 0.84 34.17 28.94
CA GLN A 8 0.01 34.90 27.99
C GLN A 8 0.80 36.00 27.25
N SER A 9 1.66 36.73 27.95
CA SER A 9 2.54 37.76 27.36
C SER A 9 3.53 37.16 26.35
N ARG A 10 4.16 36.02 26.68
CA ARG A 10 5.06 35.30 25.76
C ARG A 10 4.32 34.79 24.51
N ILE A 11 3.15 34.16 24.66
CA ILE A 11 2.32 33.72 23.53
C ILE A 11 1.92 34.90 22.65
N SER A 12 1.50 36.02 23.25
CA SER A 12 1.13 37.24 22.52
C SER A 12 2.31 37.83 21.74
N ALA A 13 3.51 37.81 22.34
CA ALA A 13 4.74 38.24 21.70
C ALA A 13 5.10 37.36 20.50
N LEU A 14 5.02 36.03 20.62
CA LEU A 14 5.25 35.08 19.53
C LEU A 14 4.23 35.25 18.40
N SER A 15 2.95 35.41 18.74
CA SER A 15 1.88 35.69 17.76
C SER A 15 2.06 37.04 17.05
N ARG A 16 2.64 38.05 17.72
CA ARG A 16 3.00 39.32 17.09
C ARG A 16 4.21 39.16 16.17
N ARG A 17 5.25 38.45 16.60
CA ARG A 17 6.43 38.13 15.78
C ARG A 17 6.04 37.41 14.50
N LEU A 18 5.16 36.40 14.58
CA LEU A 18 4.64 35.70 13.39
C LEU A 18 3.95 36.65 12.41
N ARG A 19 3.10 37.55 12.90
CA ARG A 19 2.42 38.53 12.03
C ARG A 19 3.38 39.52 11.38
N GLN A 20 4.41 39.94 12.10
CA GLN A 20 5.45 40.83 11.57
C GLN A 20 6.27 40.12 10.48
N CYS A 21 6.75 38.91 10.76
CA CYS A 21 7.47 38.08 9.79
C CYS A 21 6.62 37.80 8.54
N GLN A 22 5.34 37.46 8.68
CA GLN A 22 4.44 37.30 7.53
C GLN A 22 4.24 38.58 6.71
N ALA A 23 4.22 39.75 7.34
CA ALA A 23 4.09 41.02 6.61
C ALA A 23 5.39 41.36 5.86
N GLU A 24 6.53 41.06 6.46
CA GLU A 24 7.85 41.27 5.87
C GLU A 24 8.11 40.32 4.70
N LEU A 25 7.78 39.03 4.83
CA LEU A 25 7.86 38.06 3.73
C LEU A 25 7.06 38.52 2.52
N LYS A 26 5.83 39.01 2.72
CA LYS A 26 5.00 39.56 1.63
C LYS A 26 5.62 40.79 0.97
N LEU A 27 6.31 41.62 1.75
CA LEU A 27 6.96 42.82 1.23
C LEU A 27 8.19 42.43 0.40
N LEU A 28 9.00 41.49 0.89
CA LEU A 28 10.18 40.99 0.17
C LEU A 28 9.79 40.28 -1.13
N ASP A 29 8.72 39.49 -1.11
CA ASP A 29 8.17 38.83 -2.30
C ASP A 29 7.67 39.87 -3.33
N ALA A 30 6.94 40.90 -2.88
CA ALA A 30 6.49 41.99 -3.74
C ALA A 30 7.65 42.87 -4.29
N GLU A 31 8.78 42.90 -3.60
CA GLU A 31 10.02 43.59 -4.02
C GLU A 31 10.97 42.68 -4.83
N GLU A 32 10.59 41.42 -5.09
CA GLU A 32 11.41 40.39 -5.78
C GLU A 32 12.78 40.14 -5.10
N ARG A 33 12.85 40.29 -3.77
CA ARG A 33 14.08 40.11 -2.96
C ARG A 33 14.19 38.70 -2.41
N PHE A 34 14.32 37.71 -3.30
CA PHE A 34 14.25 36.28 -2.96
C PHE A 34 15.31 35.80 -1.96
N GLU A 35 16.56 36.26 -2.04
CA GLU A 35 17.62 35.82 -1.10
C GLU A 35 17.30 36.22 0.35
N GLU A 36 16.77 37.43 0.56
CA GLU A 36 16.38 37.90 1.89
C GLU A 36 15.10 37.24 2.37
N HIS A 37 14.18 36.95 1.44
CA HIS A 37 12.99 36.18 1.71
C HIS A 37 13.34 34.79 2.25
N ASP A 38 14.24 34.07 1.59
CA ASP A 38 14.67 32.72 1.98
C ASP A 38 15.43 32.75 3.32
N ALA A 39 16.30 33.74 3.52
CA ALA A 39 16.99 33.94 4.80
C ALA A 39 16.02 34.21 5.96
N LEU A 40 14.94 34.97 5.71
CA LEU A 40 13.90 35.24 6.72
C LEU A 40 13.06 33.99 7.02
N CYS A 41 12.80 33.16 6.01
CA CYS A 41 12.14 31.86 6.15
C CYS A 41 12.95 30.91 7.04
N GLU A 42 14.21 30.66 6.72
CA GLU A 42 15.06 29.73 7.49
C GLU A 42 15.43 30.28 8.89
N GLY A 43 15.58 31.60 8.98
CA GLY A 43 15.94 32.31 10.20
C GLY A 43 14.74 32.52 11.13
N GLU A 44 14.03 33.63 10.94
CA GLU A 44 12.99 34.09 11.87
C GLU A 44 11.74 33.21 11.84
N PHE A 45 11.23 32.85 10.66
CA PHE A 45 9.98 32.08 10.56
C PHE A 45 10.10 30.73 11.28
N MET A 46 11.18 29.99 11.03
CA MET A 46 11.46 28.72 11.71
C MET A 46 11.83 28.92 13.20
N SER A 47 12.45 30.03 13.58
CA SER A 47 12.75 30.31 14.99
C SER A 47 11.49 30.41 15.85
N ILE A 48 10.38 30.93 15.31
CA ILE A 48 9.11 31.07 16.03
C ILE A 48 8.60 29.68 16.44
N PHE A 49 8.68 28.70 15.55
CA PHE A 49 8.30 27.32 15.87
C PHE A 49 9.18 26.74 16.98
N ARG A 50 10.51 26.91 16.89
CA ARG A 50 11.45 26.46 17.94
C ARG A 50 11.15 27.11 19.29
N ASP A 51 10.95 28.43 19.32
CA ASP A 51 10.66 29.19 20.55
C ASP A 51 9.34 28.77 21.21
N THR A 52 8.32 28.43 20.40
CA THR A 52 7.07 27.88 20.95
C THR A 52 7.27 26.49 21.58
N CYS A 53 8.11 25.64 21.00
CA CYS A 53 8.46 24.34 21.59
C CYS A 53 9.24 24.52 22.89
N VAL A 54 10.19 25.46 22.95
CA VAL A 54 10.93 25.80 24.17
C VAL A 54 9.97 26.28 25.27
N LEU A 55 9.01 27.16 24.95
CA LEU A 55 7.99 27.59 25.92
C LEU A 55 7.18 26.41 26.48
N VAL A 56 6.74 25.49 25.63
CA VAL A 56 5.98 24.30 26.08
C VAL A 56 6.85 23.40 26.94
N GLN A 57 8.12 23.22 26.62
CA GLN A 57 9.06 22.43 27.40
C GLN A 57 9.28 23.02 28.80
N GLU A 58 9.60 24.31 28.90
CA GLU A 58 9.85 25.00 30.17
C GLU A 58 8.64 24.89 31.10
N GLU A 59 7.44 25.08 30.56
CA GLU A 59 6.20 24.97 31.32
C GLU A 59 5.85 23.51 31.64
N HIS A 60 6.09 22.55 30.73
CA HIS A 60 5.86 21.13 30.97
C HIS A 60 6.71 20.61 32.15
N ALA A 61 7.96 21.05 32.28
CA ALA A 61 8.84 20.68 33.39
C ALA A 61 8.29 21.10 34.77
N LEU A 62 7.42 22.11 34.82
CA LEU A 62 6.76 22.58 36.05
C LEU A 62 5.46 21.82 36.35
N ASN A 63 4.97 21.00 35.42
CA ASN A 63 3.70 20.27 35.46
C ASN A 63 2.48 21.11 35.92
N PRO A 64 2.19 22.25 35.25
CA PRO A 64 1.12 23.15 35.66
C PRO A 64 -0.27 22.62 35.25
N PRO A 65 -1.32 22.96 36.00
CA PRO A 65 -2.69 22.54 35.67
C PRO A 65 -3.26 23.17 34.39
N TYR A 66 -2.60 24.21 33.85
CA TYR A 66 -2.99 24.89 32.61
C TYR A 66 -2.26 24.37 31.36
N LEU A 67 -1.43 23.33 31.47
CA LEU A 67 -0.58 22.84 30.38
C LEU A 67 -1.37 22.50 29.10
N THR A 68 -2.50 21.80 29.21
CA THR A 68 -3.35 21.44 28.06
C THR A 68 -3.87 22.68 27.32
N GLN A 69 -4.14 23.77 28.04
CA GLN A 69 -4.60 25.02 27.43
C GLN A 69 -3.45 25.77 26.76
N LEU A 70 -2.27 25.79 27.38
CA LEU A 70 -1.05 26.35 26.78
C LEU A 70 -0.76 25.68 25.44
N ILE A 71 -0.75 24.35 25.40
CA ILE A 71 -0.48 23.58 24.17
C ILE A 71 -1.54 23.87 23.11
N SER A 72 -2.81 24.03 23.50
CA SER A 72 -3.89 24.43 22.58
C SER A 72 -3.66 25.81 21.95
N GLU A 73 -3.23 26.81 22.73
CA GLU A 73 -2.90 28.14 22.18
C GLU A 73 -1.66 28.10 21.28
N VAL A 74 -0.65 27.29 21.62
CA VAL A 74 0.54 27.08 20.78
C VAL A 74 0.17 26.42 19.45
N GLN A 75 -0.68 25.39 19.46
CA GLN A 75 -1.15 24.74 18.24
C GLN A 75 -1.88 25.72 17.31
N LYS A 76 -2.62 26.70 17.85
CA LYS A 76 -3.24 27.75 17.02
C LYS A 76 -2.21 28.61 16.31
N ILE A 77 -1.07 28.89 16.95
CA ILE A 77 0.04 29.60 16.32
C ILE A 77 0.66 28.72 15.23
N HIS A 78 0.93 27.45 15.51
CA HIS A 78 1.46 26.51 14.51
C HIS A 78 0.53 26.37 13.30
N ASN A 79 -0.77 26.14 13.49
CA ASN A 79 -1.72 26.02 12.38
C ASN A 79 -1.82 27.31 11.56
N ARG A 80 -1.73 28.49 12.19
CA ARG A 80 -1.70 29.77 11.46
C ARG A 80 -0.43 29.93 10.64
N ALA A 81 0.71 29.49 11.16
CA ALA A 81 1.98 29.55 10.46
C ALA A 81 2.03 28.51 9.32
N LEU A 82 1.60 27.27 9.56
CA LEU A 82 1.54 26.21 8.55
C LEU A 82 0.55 26.53 7.43
N GLY A 83 -0.64 27.05 7.77
CA GLY A 83 -1.60 27.49 6.76
C GLY A 83 -1.12 28.71 5.95
N TYR A 84 -0.12 29.46 6.45
CA TYR A 84 0.57 30.46 5.65
C TYR A 84 1.64 29.82 4.76
N ALA A 85 2.47 28.95 5.32
CA ALA A 85 3.55 28.25 4.64
C ALA A 85 3.07 27.46 3.40
N TYR A 86 2.00 26.66 3.54
CA TYR A 86 1.45 25.85 2.45
C TYR A 86 0.33 26.52 1.66
N GLY A 87 -0.11 27.69 2.12
CA GLY A 87 -1.27 28.39 1.56
C GLY A 87 -0.83 29.63 0.79
N ILE A 88 -1.24 30.78 1.31
CA ILE A 88 -1.04 32.08 0.64
C ILE A 88 0.44 32.46 0.52
N GLY A 89 1.28 32.00 1.45
CA GLY A 89 2.70 32.33 1.46
C GLY A 89 3.54 31.45 0.55
N ASP A 90 3.07 30.25 0.19
CA ASP A 90 3.76 29.27 -0.67
C ASP A 90 5.28 29.16 -0.37
N LEU A 91 5.61 29.09 0.92
CA LEU A 91 6.99 29.19 1.41
C LEU A 91 7.74 27.86 1.31
N TYR A 92 7.01 26.74 1.40
CA TYR A 92 7.60 25.41 1.50
C TYR A 92 6.71 24.37 0.82
N ASP A 93 7.32 23.50 0.01
CA ASP A 93 6.71 22.22 -0.40
C ASP A 93 6.68 21.23 0.78
N PHE A 94 7.73 21.27 1.61
CA PHE A 94 7.89 20.45 2.82
C PHE A 94 8.58 21.28 3.90
N MET A 95 7.95 21.36 5.08
CA MET A 95 8.55 22.04 6.23
C MET A 95 9.65 21.17 6.85
N ALA A 96 10.81 21.77 7.13
CA ALA A 96 11.85 21.11 7.91
C ALA A 96 11.37 20.84 9.35
N SER A 97 11.91 19.82 10.01
CA SER A 97 11.59 19.53 11.41
C SER A 97 12.02 20.67 12.34
N TRP A 98 11.20 21.01 13.34
CA TRP A 98 11.51 22.06 14.34
C TRP A 98 11.31 21.62 15.80
N ALA A 99 10.67 20.47 16.01
CA ALA A 99 10.28 20.01 17.36
C ALA A 99 11.39 19.21 18.07
N HIS A 100 12.54 19.08 17.43
CA HIS A 100 13.75 18.47 17.98
C HIS A 100 14.64 19.52 18.66
N ASP A 101 15.43 19.07 19.62
CA ASP A 101 16.41 19.85 20.35
C ASP A 101 17.48 18.91 20.90
N ASP A 102 18.61 18.83 20.20
CA ASP A 102 19.71 17.94 20.56
C ASP A 102 20.28 18.26 21.95
N ALA A 103 20.29 19.54 22.35
CA ALA A 103 20.80 19.98 23.65
C ALA A 103 19.89 19.53 24.80
N ALA A 104 18.58 19.49 24.56
CA ALA A 104 17.60 18.96 25.51
C ALA A 104 17.38 17.44 25.40
N GLY A 105 18.20 16.73 24.59
CA GLY A 105 18.12 15.29 24.42
C GLY A 105 17.02 14.80 23.47
N ARG A 106 16.29 15.71 22.80
CA ARG A 106 15.29 15.41 21.77
C ARG A 106 15.95 15.37 20.39
N ALA A 107 16.71 14.31 20.13
CA ALA A 107 17.58 14.28 18.97
C ALA A 107 16.83 14.19 17.62
N LEU A 108 17.32 14.89 16.60
CA LEU A 108 17.02 14.60 15.21
C LEU A 108 18.06 13.63 14.65
N ILE A 109 17.63 12.43 14.28
CA ILE A 109 18.48 11.45 13.61
C ILE A 109 18.39 11.73 12.11
N VAL A 110 19.38 12.46 11.61
CA VAL A 110 19.51 12.82 10.19
C VAL A 110 20.05 11.63 9.41
N ASP A 111 19.44 11.33 8.26
CA ASP A 111 20.00 10.38 7.31
C ASP A 111 20.92 11.12 6.33
N ARG A 112 22.22 11.11 6.64
CA ARG A 112 23.24 11.63 5.73
C ARG A 112 23.46 10.60 4.62
N SER A 113 22.58 10.59 3.63
CA SER A 113 22.80 9.77 2.43
C SER A 113 24.12 10.18 1.75
N GLU A 114 24.75 9.26 1.01
CA GLU A 114 26.02 9.54 0.31
C GLU A 114 25.87 10.56 -0.83
N ALA A 115 24.63 10.85 -1.25
CA ALA A 115 24.34 11.75 -2.38
C ALA A 115 24.24 13.20 -1.92
N ALA A 116 24.93 14.11 -2.61
CA ALA A 116 24.89 15.53 -2.32
C ALA A 116 23.55 16.21 -2.71
N LEU A 117 22.74 15.56 -3.56
CA LEU A 117 21.45 16.05 -4.06
C LEU A 117 20.37 14.96 -3.93
N SER A 118 19.18 15.34 -3.46
CA SER A 118 18.01 14.46 -3.37
C SER A 118 17.27 14.43 -4.72
N LEU A 119 17.79 13.66 -5.67
CA LEU A 119 17.18 13.50 -7.00
C LEU A 119 16.98 12.02 -7.33
N PRO A 120 15.91 11.66 -8.08
CA PRO A 120 15.78 10.32 -8.63
C PRO A 120 16.99 9.99 -9.49
N HIS A 121 17.62 8.83 -9.26
CA HIS A 121 18.90 8.52 -9.89
C HIS A 121 18.77 8.40 -11.41
N ALA A 122 17.57 8.04 -11.89
CA ALA A 122 17.25 7.94 -13.30
C ALA A 122 17.26 9.30 -14.03
N THR A 123 17.08 10.43 -13.32
CA THR A 123 17.07 11.78 -13.94
C THR A 123 18.45 12.46 -13.92
N ILE A 124 19.38 11.96 -13.10
CA ILE A 124 20.74 12.50 -12.96
C ILE A 124 21.48 12.57 -14.32
N PRO A 125 21.47 11.53 -15.19
CA PRO A 125 22.14 11.60 -16.49
C PRO A 125 21.63 12.75 -17.38
N MET A 126 20.31 12.95 -17.42
CA MET A 126 19.69 14.04 -18.18
C MET A 126 20.07 15.41 -17.61
N MET A 127 20.12 15.55 -16.29
CA MET A 127 20.56 16.79 -15.64
C MET A 127 22.04 17.09 -15.92
N LEU A 128 22.89 16.07 -15.86
CA LEU A 128 24.32 16.19 -16.19
C LEU A 128 24.52 16.61 -17.65
N GLU A 129 23.75 16.04 -18.58
CA GLU A 129 23.75 16.42 -20.00
C GLU A 129 23.29 17.87 -20.19
N MET A 130 22.21 18.30 -19.53
CA MET A 130 21.73 19.70 -19.55
C MET A 130 22.79 20.68 -19.01
N LEU A 131 23.56 20.28 -18.00
CA LEU A 131 24.65 21.06 -17.44
C LEU A 131 25.95 20.98 -18.27
N SER A 132 25.94 20.28 -19.41
CA SER A 132 27.12 20.00 -20.25
C SER A 132 28.25 19.32 -19.47
N ILE A 133 27.90 18.55 -18.43
CA ILE A 133 28.82 17.71 -17.65
C ILE A 133 28.67 16.30 -18.21
N ASP A 134 29.45 15.99 -19.25
CA ASP A 134 29.40 14.65 -19.84
C ASP A 134 30.01 13.61 -18.87
N PRO A 135 29.25 12.59 -18.41
CA PRO A 135 29.78 11.55 -17.56
C PRO A 135 30.78 10.64 -18.29
N GLU A 136 30.73 10.56 -19.62
CA GLU A 136 31.54 9.68 -20.47
C GLU A 136 32.77 10.35 -21.12
N ILE A 137 33.03 11.65 -20.88
CA ILE A 137 34.33 12.30 -21.20
C ILE A 137 35.42 11.87 -20.17
N GLY A 138 35.46 10.57 -19.87
CA GLY A 138 36.48 9.91 -19.06
C GLY A 138 37.28 8.86 -19.83
N GLU A 139 36.74 8.27 -20.90
CA GLU A 139 37.39 7.11 -21.54
C GLU A 139 37.98 7.37 -22.94
N LEU A 140 37.73 8.53 -23.56
CA LEU A 140 38.20 8.82 -24.92
C LEU A 140 39.25 9.94 -25.06
N VAL A 141 39.93 10.33 -23.97
CA VAL A 141 41.05 11.28 -24.05
C VAL A 141 42.34 10.63 -23.55
N TYR A 142 42.94 9.78 -24.38
CA TYR A 142 44.37 9.57 -24.30
C TYR A 142 45.08 10.57 -25.22
N GLN A 143 45.97 11.36 -24.58
CA GLN A 143 46.92 12.32 -25.16
C GLN A 143 46.22 13.59 -25.69
N THR A 144 46.16 14.71 -24.97
CA THR A 144 47.35 15.53 -24.64
C THR A 144 47.13 16.62 -23.59
N ASP A 145 46.03 16.67 -22.82
CA ASP A 145 45.75 17.85 -21.98
C ASP A 145 45.55 17.57 -20.48
N LEU A 146 46.66 17.63 -19.73
CA LEU A 146 46.71 17.47 -18.26
C LEU A 146 45.85 18.53 -17.53
N LEU A 147 45.66 19.70 -18.14
CA LEU A 147 44.92 20.81 -17.55
C LEU A 147 43.40 20.54 -17.54
N LEU A 148 42.88 19.89 -18.59
CA LEU A 148 41.46 19.54 -18.71
C LEU A 148 41.08 18.44 -17.70
N ALA A 149 41.95 17.42 -17.54
CA ALA A 149 41.75 16.36 -16.55
C ALA A 149 41.71 16.89 -15.11
N LEU A 150 42.61 17.82 -14.75
CA LEU A 150 42.60 18.50 -13.46
C LEU A 150 41.37 19.40 -13.26
N THR A 151 40.85 19.99 -14.33
CA THR A 151 39.65 20.86 -14.28
C THR A 151 38.38 20.03 -14.10
N ILE A 152 38.27 18.88 -14.78
CA ILE A 152 37.19 17.89 -14.59
C ILE A 152 37.27 17.29 -13.18
N GLN A 153 38.47 16.96 -12.68
CA GLN A 153 38.64 16.46 -11.32
C GLN A 153 38.26 17.51 -10.27
N LYS A 154 38.62 18.79 -10.49
CA LYS A 154 38.18 19.91 -9.63
C LYS A 154 36.68 20.18 -9.74
N ALA A 155 36.06 19.97 -10.90
CA ALA A 155 34.61 20.05 -11.08
C ALA A 155 33.89 18.91 -10.34
N ARG A 156 34.39 17.67 -10.44
CA ARG A 156 33.93 16.50 -9.66
C ARG A 156 34.18 16.59 -8.15
N GLN A 157 35.14 17.42 -7.72
CA GLN A 157 35.38 17.72 -6.31
C GLN A 157 34.56 18.91 -5.80
N LYS A 158 34.24 19.89 -6.66
CA LYS A 158 33.43 21.08 -6.32
C LYS A 158 31.93 20.80 -6.34
N VAL A 159 31.49 19.96 -7.27
CA VAL A 159 30.16 19.39 -7.30
C VAL A 159 30.28 18.08 -6.52
N GLY A 160 29.81 18.03 -5.27
CA GLY A 160 29.83 16.79 -4.48
C GLY A 160 29.27 15.61 -5.28
N LYS A 161 29.57 14.36 -4.91
CA LYS A 161 29.06 13.17 -5.62
C LYS A 161 27.54 13.30 -5.81
N ILE A 162 27.10 13.66 -7.03
CA ILE A 162 25.68 13.89 -7.34
C ILE A 162 24.93 12.57 -7.23
N ARG A 163 25.60 11.47 -7.58
CA ARG A 163 25.12 10.10 -7.48
C ARG A 163 25.92 9.35 -6.41
N PRO A 164 25.28 8.55 -5.55
CA PRO A 164 25.97 7.64 -4.64
C PRO A 164 26.70 6.55 -5.42
N ASP A 165 27.69 5.93 -4.77
CA ASP A 165 28.52 4.92 -5.44
C ASP A 165 27.69 3.67 -5.79
N PRO A 166 28.02 2.95 -6.88
CA PRO A 166 27.41 1.65 -7.16
C PRO A 166 27.58 0.69 -5.99
N TRP A 167 26.63 -0.21 -5.82
CA TRP A 167 26.68 -1.18 -4.74
C TRP A 167 27.92 -2.07 -4.85
N ASN A 168 28.51 -2.41 -3.70
CA ASN A 168 29.63 -3.35 -3.61
C ASN A 168 29.40 -4.37 -2.48
N SER A 169 29.85 -5.61 -2.70
CA SER A 169 29.86 -6.69 -1.70
C SER A 169 30.48 -6.33 -0.35
N HIS A 170 31.47 -5.41 -0.31
CA HIS A 170 32.07 -4.91 0.93
C HIS A 170 31.09 -4.09 1.80
N MET A 171 29.99 -3.59 1.22
CA MET A 171 28.94 -2.90 1.97
C MET A 171 28.10 -3.86 2.82
N LYS A 172 28.18 -5.18 2.61
CA LYS A 172 27.51 -6.16 3.46
C LYS A 172 28.13 -6.19 4.86
N ARG A 173 27.29 -6.05 5.89
CA ARG A 173 27.74 -6.24 7.28
C ARG A 173 28.01 -7.71 7.64
N HIS A 174 27.30 -8.62 6.99
CA HIS A 174 27.42 -10.06 7.18
C HIS A 174 27.43 -10.80 5.81
N PRO A 175 28.13 -11.93 5.65
CA PRO A 175 28.13 -12.68 4.37
C PRO A 175 26.74 -13.08 3.88
N GLN A 176 25.81 -13.30 4.81
CA GLN A 176 24.41 -13.67 4.55
C GLN A 176 23.46 -12.46 4.50
N SER A 177 23.96 -11.22 4.53
CA SER A 177 23.13 -10.05 4.28
C SER A 177 22.53 -10.13 2.87
N THR A 178 21.24 -9.81 2.75
CA THR A 178 20.55 -9.75 1.46
C THR A 178 21.24 -8.74 0.53
N LEU A 179 21.22 -9.03 -0.78
CA LEU A 179 21.71 -8.12 -1.81
C LEU A 179 20.79 -6.89 -2.01
N LEU A 180 19.55 -6.99 -1.53
CA LEU A 180 18.55 -5.93 -1.57
C LEU A 180 18.70 -4.91 -0.44
N ALA A 181 19.76 -5.03 0.38
CA ALA A 181 20.07 -4.10 1.46
C ALA A 181 21.31 -3.26 1.12
N ARG A 182 21.23 -1.96 1.43
CA ARG A 182 22.35 -1.03 1.34
C ARG A 182 22.63 -0.43 2.70
N PHE A 183 23.78 -0.77 3.29
CA PHE A 183 24.21 -0.29 4.59
C PHE A 183 24.84 1.10 4.49
N ARG A 184 24.80 1.85 5.60
CA ARG A 184 25.55 3.10 5.73
C ARG A 184 27.05 2.81 6.00
N PRO A 185 27.98 3.58 5.41
CA PRO A 185 29.42 3.33 5.55
C PRO A 185 29.95 3.57 6.98
N ASP A 186 29.43 4.60 7.68
CA ASP A 186 29.93 5.05 8.98
C ASP A 186 28.95 4.74 10.13
N LEU A 187 28.58 3.47 10.32
CA LEU A 187 27.66 3.08 11.38
C LEU A 187 28.31 3.14 12.78
N PRO A 188 27.65 3.75 13.78
CA PRO A 188 28.08 3.63 15.16
C PRO A 188 27.89 2.19 15.68
N LEU A 189 28.39 1.92 16.88
CA LEU A 189 28.15 0.63 17.53
C LEU A 189 26.64 0.43 17.73
N LEU A 190 26.08 -0.53 17.01
CA LEU A 190 24.67 -0.87 17.10
C LEU A 190 24.33 -1.51 18.45
N THR A 191 23.08 -1.37 18.87
CA THR A 191 22.59 -1.85 20.15
C THR A 191 22.53 -3.37 20.21
N ALA A 192 22.29 -4.03 19.08
CA ALA A 192 22.24 -5.48 19.04
C ALA A 192 23.62 -6.08 19.33
N THR A 193 23.65 -7.00 20.28
CA THR A 193 24.84 -7.73 20.72
C THR A 193 24.67 -9.22 20.48
N SER A 194 25.69 -10.02 20.78
CA SER A 194 25.60 -11.48 20.70
C SER A 194 24.53 -12.10 21.60
N SER A 195 24.05 -11.38 22.62
CA SER A 195 22.94 -11.81 23.48
C SER A 195 21.56 -11.52 22.89
N SER A 196 21.46 -10.73 21.82
CA SER A 196 20.21 -10.40 21.11
C SER A 196 20.31 -10.86 19.65
N PRO A 197 20.23 -12.19 19.39
CA PRO A 197 20.50 -12.75 18.07
C PRO A 197 19.47 -12.35 17.01
N LEU A 198 18.21 -12.13 17.39
CA LEU A 198 17.18 -11.72 16.44
C LEU A 198 17.38 -10.27 16.02
N ALA A 199 17.59 -9.37 16.98
CA ALA A 199 17.89 -7.97 16.66
C ALA A 199 19.18 -7.84 15.83
N ALA A 200 20.19 -8.68 16.12
CA ALA A 200 21.41 -8.75 15.32
C ALA A 200 21.13 -9.21 13.88
N SER A 201 20.32 -10.26 13.69
CA SER A 201 19.91 -10.70 12.34
C SER A 201 19.17 -9.60 11.56
N ILE A 202 18.35 -8.79 12.22
CA ILE A 202 17.69 -7.64 11.59
C ILE A 202 18.72 -6.61 11.16
N TYR A 203 19.60 -6.18 12.08
CA TYR A 203 20.61 -5.18 11.79
C TYR A 203 21.70 -5.66 10.83
N ASP A 204 21.85 -6.97 10.63
CA ASP A 204 22.68 -7.57 9.59
C ASP A 204 21.92 -7.79 8.27
N ALA A 205 20.65 -7.37 8.17
CA ALA A 205 19.77 -7.61 7.03
C ALA A 205 19.74 -9.09 6.57
N ARG A 206 19.73 -10.02 7.52
CA ARG A 206 19.62 -11.47 7.29
C ARG A 206 18.16 -11.88 7.11
N CYS A 207 17.55 -11.36 6.04
CA CYS A 207 16.17 -11.65 5.67
C CYS A 207 16.05 -12.33 4.32
N GLU A 208 15.09 -13.23 4.22
CA GLU A 208 14.56 -13.75 2.96
C GLU A 208 13.42 -12.85 2.53
N ILE A 209 13.49 -12.33 1.30
CA ILE A 209 12.47 -11.46 0.73
C ILE A 209 11.64 -12.27 -0.25
N THR A 210 10.33 -12.34 -0.02
CA THR A 210 9.38 -12.92 -0.96
C THR A 210 8.27 -11.91 -1.26
N SER A 211 7.77 -11.89 -2.48
CA SER A 211 6.72 -10.96 -2.91
C SER A 211 5.56 -11.70 -3.55
N ILE A 212 4.35 -11.21 -3.31
CA ILE A 212 3.11 -11.78 -3.88
C ILE A 212 2.37 -10.65 -4.61
N ASP A 213 1.75 -10.97 -5.74
CA ASP A 213 0.85 -10.06 -6.47
C ASP A 213 -0.26 -9.53 -5.56
N SER A 214 -0.55 -8.25 -5.72
CA SER A 214 -1.55 -7.56 -4.91
C SER A 214 -2.42 -6.63 -5.75
N ILE A 215 -3.56 -6.27 -5.18
CA ILE A 215 -4.35 -5.11 -5.62
C ILE A 215 -3.63 -3.81 -5.21
N SER A 216 -4.06 -2.66 -5.77
CA SER A 216 -3.53 -1.34 -5.41
C SER A 216 -3.73 -1.11 -3.92
N PRO A 217 -2.65 -1.08 -3.11
CA PRO A 217 -2.77 -1.14 -1.66
C PRO A 217 -3.18 0.21 -1.08
N ILE A 218 -4.13 0.20 -0.14
CA ILE A 218 -4.52 1.39 0.62
C ILE A 218 -4.01 1.27 2.06
N LYS A 219 -4.33 0.18 2.75
CA LYS A 219 -3.95 -0.02 4.16
C LYS A 219 -3.76 -1.50 4.46
N LEU A 220 -2.65 -1.82 5.12
CA LEU A 220 -2.29 -3.15 5.59
C LEU A 220 -2.33 -3.15 7.12
N ARG A 221 -2.94 -4.16 7.73
CA ARG A 221 -2.90 -4.35 9.18
C ARG A 221 -2.68 -5.81 9.53
N MET A 222 -1.99 -5.99 10.65
CA MET A 222 -1.77 -7.28 11.29
C MET A 222 -2.60 -7.32 12.56
N SER A 223 -3.18 -8.48 12.85
CA SER A 223 -3.94 -8.69 14.07
C SER A 223 -3.03 -8.65 15.32
N SER A 224 -3.58 -8.34 16.48
CA SER A 224 -2.81 -8.09 17.71
C SER A 224 -2.00 -9.32 18.19
N ARG A 225 -2.46 -10.54 17.88
CA ARG A 225 -1.73 -11.81 18.16
C ARG A 225 -1.07 -12.41 16.91
N ASN A 226 -0.98 -11.66 15.81
CA ASN A 226 -0.32 -12.08 14.57
C ASN A 226 -0.91 -13.38 13.95
N SER A 227 -2.22 -13.58 14.08
CA SER A 227 -2.94 -14.74 13.52
C SER A 227 -3.46 -14.48 12.11
N CYS A 228 -3.80 -13.23 11.80
CA CYS A 228 -4.36 -12.81 10.53
C CYS A 228 -3.74 -11.48 10.07
N MET A 229 -3.44 -11.41 8.78
CA MET A 229 -3.04 -10.20 8.08
C MET A 229 -4.15 -9.85 7.09
N ALA A 230 -4.54 -8.59 7.04
CA ALA A 230 -5.52 -8.09 6.10
C ALA A 230 -5.01 -6.81 5.43
N MET A 231 -5.37 -6.65 4.17
CA MET A 231 -5.03 -5.49 3.36
C MET A 231 -6.22 -5.11 2.49
N ILE A 232 -6.64 -3.86 2.60
CA ILE A 232 -7.64 -3.29 1.70
C ILE A 232 -6.96 -2.58 0.53
N GLY A 233 -7.60 -2.61 -0.62
CA GLY A 233 -7.07 -1.98 -1.80
C GLY A 233 -8.08 -1.80 -2.92
N ALA A 234 -7.76 -0.92 -3.85
CA ALA A 234 -8.59 -0.66 -5.01
C ALA A 234 -8.29 -1.68 -6.12
N CYS A 235 -9.34 -2.16 -6.79
CA CYS A 235 -9.26 -3.16 -7.85
C CYS A 235 -10.38 -2.96 -8.89
N GLY A 236 -10.46 -3.88 -9.86
CA GLY A 236 -11.47 -3.86 -10.93
C GLY A 236 -11.31 -2.72 -11.93
N ASP A 237 -12.33 -2.52 -12.76
CA ASP A 237 -12.28 -1.55 -13.86
C ASP A 237 -12.07 -0.13 -13.31
N LYS A 238 -10.97 0.50 -13.73
CA LYS A 238 -10.53 1.84 -13.29
C LYS A 238 -10.35 1.97 -11.78
N THR A 239 -9.96 0.88 -11.11
CA THR A 239 -9.73 0.83 -9.65
C THR A 239 -10.94 1.31 -8.83
N ARG A 240 -12.16 0.96 -9.29
CA ARG A 240 -13.43 1.39 -8.67
C ARG A 240 -14.07 0.36 -7.75
N THR A 241 -13.60 -0.88 -7.77
CA THR A 241 -14.11 -1.92 -6.88
C THR A 241 -13.14 -2.15 -5.73
N LEU A 242 -13.68 -2.52 -4.58
CA LEU A 242 -12.89 -2.73 -3.38
C LEU A 242 -12.51 -4.20 -3.22
N GLY A 243 -11.23 -4.44 -3.06
CA GLY A 243 -10.69 -5.75 -2.72
C GLY A 243 -10.21 -5.81 -1.28
N LEU A 244 -10.41 -6.96 -0.65
CA LEU A 244 -9.79 -7.34 0.60
C LEU A 244 -8.87 -8.53 0.34
N ASN A 245 -7.57 -8.29 0.46
CA ASN A 245 -6.57 -9.33 0.53
C ASN A 245 -6.40 -9.74 2.01
N PHE A 246 -6.46 -11.03 2.31
CA PHE A 246 -6.21 -11.53 3.66
C PHE A 246 -5.34 -12.78 3.63
N CYS A 247 -4.56 -12.98 4.68
CA CYS A 247 -3.69 -14.13 4.84
C CYS A 247 -3.70 -14.56 6.30
N LEU A 248 -3.75 -15.87 6.53
CA LEU A 248 -3.46 -16.45 7.83
C LEU A 248 -2.03 -16.97 7.76
N PRO A 249 -1.04 -16.34 8.42
CA PRO A 249 0.35 -16.70 8.18
C PRO A 249 0.75 -18.10 8.70
N ASP A 250 -0.10 -18.73 9.53
CA ASP A 250 0.05 -20.16 9.91
C ASP A 250 -0.48 -21.12 8.83
N ASP A 251 -1.18 -20.62 7.81
CA ASP A 251 -1.81 -21.42 6.77
C ASP A 251 -0.96 -21.45 5.48
N SER A 252 -0.87 -22.63 4.89
CA SER A 252 -0.18 -22.90 3.62
C SER A 252 -0.86 -22.30 2.38
N LEU A 253 -2.10 -21.81 2.50
CA LEU A 253 -2.90 -21.32 1.38
C LEU A 253 -2.48 -19.94 0.85
N GLY A 254 -1.60 -19.22 1.56
CA GLY A 254 -1.10 -17.90 1.12
C GLY A 254 -2.14 -16.78 1.21
N VAL A 255 -1.96 -15.73 0.40
CA VAL A 255 -2.85 -14.57 0.33
C VAL A 255 -4.10 -14.90 -0.48
N ARG A 256 -5.27 -14.58 0.06
CA ARG A 256 -6.59 -14.79 -0.55
C ARG A 256 -7.27 -13.45 -0.80
N PHE A 257 -8.11 -13.41 -1.83
CA PHE A 257 -8.85 -12.22 -2.24
C PHE A 257 -10.36 -12.38 -2.01
N LEU A 258 -11.00 -11.33 -1.51
CA LEU A 258 -12.46 -11.19 -1.38
C LEU A 258 -12.90 -9.82 -1.93
N ASN A 259 -13.98 -9.80 -2.72
CA ASN A 259 -14.70 -8.55 -3.01
C ASN A 259 -15.65 -8.25 -1.85
N THR A 260 -15.52 -7.09 -1.24
CA THR A 260 -16.29 -6.70 -0.05
C THR A 260 -17.73 -6.26 -0.36
N GLY A 261 -18.02 -5.92 -1.63
CA GLY A 261 -19.34 -5.45 -2.06
C GLY A 261 -19.77 -4.11 -1.45
N LEU A 262 -18.82 -3.29 -1.01
CA LEU A 262 -19.06 -1.91 -0.58
C LEU A 262 -19.32 -0.99 -1.79
N SER A 263 -20.03 0.11 -1.57
CA SER A 263 -20.44 1.01 -2.66
C SER A 263 -19.37 2.04 -3.04
N ASP A 264 -18.48 2.37 -2.10
CA ASP A 264 -17.37 3.32 -2.29
C ASP A 264 -16.04 2.74 -1.80
N VAL A 265 -14.94 3.44 -2.08
CA VAL A 265 -13.57 3.03 -1.69
C VAL A 265 -13.44 3.07 -0.17
N ALA A 266 -13.20 1.90 0.44
CA ALA A 266 -12.85 1.83 1.85
C ALA A 266 -11.44 2.37 2.07
N THR A 267 -11.31 3.26 3.05
CA THR A 267 -10.03 3.82 3.48
C THR A 267 -9.58 3.25 4.83
N GLN A 268 -10.48 2.53 5.52
CA GLN A 268 -10.28 2.12 6.91
C GLN A 268 -10.44 0.62 7.08
N LEU A 269 -9.48 0.05 7.82
CA LEU A 269 -9.37 -1.36 8.15
C LEU A 269 -9.00 -1.48 9.62
N THR A 270 -9.76 -2.27 10.37
CA THR A 270 -9.41 -2.70 11.73
C THR A 270 -9.77 -4.17 11.90
N MET A 271 -9.16 -4.82 12.88
CA MET A 271 -9.36 -6.23 13.15
C MET A 271 -9.57 -6.42 14.65
N ASP A 272 -10.40 -7.38 14.99
CA ASP A 272 -10.52 -7.86 16.36
C ASP A 272 -10.12 -9.34 16.43
N GLU A 273 -9.15 -9.60 17.30
CA GLU A 273 -8.59 -10.94 17.48
C GLU A 273 -9.50 -11.83 18.32
N ASP A 274 -10.20 -11.24 19.30
CA ASP A 274 -11.01 -12.01 20.24
C ASP A 274 -12.27 -12.55 19.56
N SER A 275 -12.89 -11.76 18.67
CA SER A 275 -13.99 -12.22 17.80
C SER A 275 -13.54 -12.74 16.43
N GLN A 276 -12.24 -12.79 16.15
CA GLN A 276 -11.67 -13.20 14.85
C GLN A 276 -12.35 -12.54 13.64
N THR A 277 -12.59 -11.23 13.72
CA THR A 277 -13.38 -10.47 12.75
C THR A 277 -12.63 -9.27 12.17
N ILE A 278 -12.64 -9.14 10.83
CA ILE A 278 -12.11 -7.99 10.09
C ILE A 278 -13.25 -6.99 9.86
N TYR A 279 -13.02 -5.72 10.15
CA TYR A 279 -13.95 -4.64 9.85
C TYR A 279 -13.36 -3.73 8.75
N VAL A 280 -14.14 -3.53 7.70
CA VAL A 280 -13.80 -2.68 6.55
C VAL A 280 -14.88 -1.62 6.41
N GLY A 281 -14.51 -0.34 6.33
CA GLY A 281 -15.48 0.74 6.17
C GLY A 281 -15.27 1.60 4.94
N ASP A 282 -16.35 1.80 4.19
CA ASP A 282 -16.46 2.83 3.15
C ASP A 282 -17.01 4.13 3.74
N ARG A 283 -17.36 5.14 2.93
CA ARG A 283 -17.88 6.42 3.46
C ARG A 283 -19.18 6.27 4.28
N ASP A 284 -20.01 5.28 3.98
CA ASP A 284 -21.41 5.21 4.44
C ASP A 284 -21.70 4.05 5.39
N CYS A 285 -20.88 3.00 5.40
CA CYS A 285 -21.08 1.80 6.19
C CYS A 285 -19.76 1.10 6.57
N ILE A 286 -19.89 0.15 7.51
CA ILE A 286 -18.83 -0.76 7.96
C ILE A 286 -19.33 -2.17 7.74
N LYS A 287 -18.57 -2.99 7.02
CA LYS A 287 -18.81 -4.43 6.89
C LYS A 287 -17.82 -5.22 7.73
N SER A 288 -18.30 -6.30 8.30
CA SER A 288 -17.52 -7.21 9.14
C SER A 288 -17.43 -8.60 8.52
N PHE A 289 -16.26 -9.21 8.63
CA PHE A 289 -15.93 -10.50 8.02
C PHE A 289 -15.21 -11.40 9.04
N ALA A 290 -15.81 -12.54 9.41
CA ALA A 290 -15.17 -13.53 10.27
C ALA A 290 -14.11 -14.30 9.48
N TRP A 291 -12.91 -14.44 10.04
CA TRP A 291 -11.88 -15.36 9.54
C TRP A 291 -11.80 -16.67 10.32
N GLY A 292 -12.56 -16.81 11.41
CA GLY A 292 -12.66 -18.05 12.16
C GLY A 292 -13.60 -17.90 13.37
N ASP A 293 -13.70 -18.98 14.12
CA ASP A 293 -14.49 -19.08 15.34
C ASP A 293 -13.74 -19.89 16.42
N ASN A 294 -14.48 -20.37 17.43
CA ASN A 294 -13.95 -21.23 18.48
C ASN A 294 -13.55 -22.63 17.98
N GLU A 295 -14.04 -23.08 16.83
CA GLU A 295 -13.70 -24.38 16.22
C GLU A 295 -12.44 -24.27 15.34
N GLY A 296 -12.15 -23.09 14.79
CA GLY A 296 -10.88 -22.77 14.15
C GLY A 296 -11.00 -21.74 13.02
N PRO A 297 -9.89 -21.46 12.31
CA PRO A 297 -9.91 -20.53 11.19
C PRO A 297 -10.69 -21.08 10.00
N TYR A 298 -11.50 -20.21 9.38
CA TYR A 298 -12.21 -20.49 8.16
C TYR A 298 -11.30 -20.38 6.92
N ARG A 299 -11.63 -21.18 5.90
CA ARG A 299 -10.94 -21.12 4.61
C ARG A 299 -11.28 -19.86 3.80
N PHE A 300 -12.51 -19.38 3.95
CA PHE A 300 -13.01 -18.17 3.32
C PHE A 300 -13.58 -17.26 4.40
N LEU A 301 -13.55 -15.96 4.16
CA LEU A 301 -14.17 -15.00 5.05
C LEU A 301 -15.69 -15.06 4.91
N TYR A 302 -16.40 -14.98 6.04
CA TYR A 302 -17.86 -14.93 6.06
C TYR A 302 -18.33 -13.55 6.52
N PRO A 303 -19.20 -12.85 5.77
CA PRO A 303 -19.79 -11.59 6.22
C PRO A 303 -20.69 -11.83 7.44
N ILE A 304 -20.69 -10.93 8.43
CA ILE A 304 -21.45 -11.07 9.69
C ILE A 304 -22.41 -9.91 9.96
N TYR A 305 -21.93 -8.69 9.78
CA TYR A 305 -22.71 -7.47 10.04
C TYR A 305 -22.38 -6.39 9.03
N THR A 306 -23.42 -5.68 8.58
CA THR A 306 -23.32 -4.38 7.90
C THR A 306 -23.82 -3.29 8.85
N LEU A 307 -22.93 -2.40 9.31
CA LEU A 307 -23.22 -1.28 10.21
C LEU A 307 -23.37 0.01 9.41
N GLY A 308 -24.49 0.70 9.55
CA GLY A 308 -24.75 1.97 8.86
C GLY A 308 -24.07 3.14 9.57
N SER A 309 -23.12 3.80 8.92
CA SER A 309 -22.32 4.90 9.48
C SER A 309 -22.52 6.22 8.74
N LYS A 310 -23.67 6.44 8.10
CA LYS A 310 -24.02 7.70 7.44
C LYS A 310 -23.69 8.89 8.36
N CYS A 311 -22.83 9.80 7.88
CA CYS A 311 -22.27 10.96 8.62
C CYS A 311 -21.11 10.69 9.59
N SER A 312 -20.48 9.51 9.54
CA SER A 312 -19.25 9.18 10.26
C SER A 312 -18.35 8.40 9.30
N ASP A 313 -17.50 9.13 8.59
CA ASP A 313 -16.62 8.63 7.53
C ASP A 313 -15.16 8.45 7.99
N GLY A 314 -14.85 8.83 9.22
CA GLY A 314 -13.51 8.74 9.80
C GLY A 314 -13.05 7.31 10.14
N PRO A 315 -11.92 7.18 10.84
CA PRO A 315 -11.30 5.90 11.15
C PRO A 315 -12.15 5.03 12.09
N ILE A 316 -11.88 3.72 12.05
CA ILE A 316 -12.61 2.67 12.78
C ILE A 316 -11.68 2.03 13.79
N ALA A 317 -12.18 1.69 14.97
CA ALA A 317 -11.45 0.93 15.98
C ALA A 317 -12.40 0.00 16.73
N VAL A 318 -11.84 -1.02 17.38
CA VAL A 318 -12.59 -1.95 18.24
C VAL A 318 -12.13 -1.75 19.67
N LEU A 319 -13.08 -1.52 20.57
CA LEU A 319 -12.87 -1.41 22.00
C LEU A 319 -13.16 -2.75 22.68
N PRO A 320 -12.60 -3.00 23.88
CA PRO A 320 -12.91 -4.19 24.65
C PRO A 320 -14.42 -4.35 24.89
N GLY A 321 -14.85 -5.62 24.88
CA GLY A 321 -16.26 -6.00 24.99
C GLY A 321 -17.02 -5.87 23.67
N ASN A 322 -16.37 -6.21 22.54
CA ASN A 322 -16.97 -6.23 21.20
C ASN A 322 -17.72 -4.93 20.84
N ARG A 323 -17.13 -3.78 21.15
CA ARG A 323 -17.69 -2.47 20.80
C ARG A 323 -16.94 -1.89 19.63
N VAL A 324 -17.61 -1.73 18.49
CA VAL A 324 -17.04 -1.09 17.31
C VAL A 324 -17.30 0.40 17.40
N ILE A 325 -16.28 1.20 17.12
CA ILE A 325 -16.38 2.65 17.07
C ILE A 325 -15.93 3.18 15.72
N ARG A 326 -16.56 4.28 15.30
CA ARG A 326 -16.15 5.03 14.11
C ARG A 326 -16.20 6.52 14.37
N ALA A 327 -15.13 7.22 14.01
CA ALA A 327 -15.07 8.66 14.17
C ALA A 327 -15.97 9.38 13.15
N GLY A 328 -16.56 10.49 13.59
CA GLY A 328 -17.23 11.46 12.73
C GLY A 328 -16.87 12.88 13.18
N ALA A 329 -17.49 13.87 12.55
CA ALA A 329 -17.26 15.27 12.92
C ALA A 329 -17.74 15.55 14.36
N GLY A 330 -16.81 15.89 15.25
CA GLY A 330 -17.11 16.29 16.63
C GLY A 330 -17.52 15.16 17.57
N GLY A 331 -17.38 13.89 17.17
CA GLY A 331 -17.71 12.75 18.02
C GLY A 331 -17.48 11.39 17.38
N VAL A 332 -17.95 10.35 18.07
CA VAL A 332 -17.72 8.94 17.72
C VAL A 332 -19.05 8.18 17.77
N ALA A 333 -19.37 7.46 16.70
CA ALA A 333 -20.46 6.50 16.67
C ALA A 333 -20.01 5.16 17.26
N LEU A 334 -20.86 4.55 18.10
CA LEU A 334 -20.60 3.29 18.80
C LEU A 334 -21.68 2.26 18.45
N TRP A 335 -21.25 1.04 18.17
CA TRP A 335 -22.09 -0.15 18.01
C TRP A 335 -21.66 -1.22 19.03
N ASN A 336 -22.61 -1.69 19.84
CA ASN A 336 -22.39 -2.82 20.75
C ASN A 336 -22.71 -4.11 19.99
N ILE A 337 -21.70 -4.91 19.63
CA ILE A 337 -21.91 -6.09 18.79
C ILE A 337 -22.58 -7.24 19.57
N ASP A 338 -22.33 -7.36 20.88
CA ASP A 338 -22.94 -8.41 21.71
C ASP A 338 -24.49 -8.30 21.79
N GLU A 339 -25.04 -7.11 21.53
CA GLU A 339 -26.49 -6.86 21.53
C GLU A 339 -27.12 -7.08 20.14
N LEU A 340 -26.30 -7.33 19.11
CA LEU A 340 -26.75 -7.48 17.72
C LEU A 340 -26.87 -8.96 17.36
N GLU A 341 -28.05 -9.36 16.90
CA GLU A 341 -28.22 -10.67 16.26
C GLU A 341 -27.43 -10.70 14.95
N ALA A 342 -26.64 -11.75 14.76
CA ALA A 342 -25.93 -12.00 13.51
C ALA A 342 -26.93 -12.03 12.35
N GLN A 343 -26.65 -11.30 11.28
CA GLN A 343 -27.53 -11.33 10.11
C GLN A 343 -27.38 -12.69 9.42
N ASP A 344 -28.51 -13.36 9.18
CA ASP A 344 -28.54 -14.69 8.58
C ASP A 344 -28.18 -14.57 7.08
N TYR A 345 -26.93 -14.88 6.73
CA TYR A 345 -26.47 -14.92 5.35
C TYR A 345 -26.44 -16.37 4.86
N ASP A 346 -27.41 -16.75 4.03
CA ASP A 346 -27.38 -18.03 3.32
C ASP A 346 -26.14 -18.09 2.42
N ALA A 347 -25.30 -19.12 2.56
CA ALA A 347 -24.01 -19.29 1.88
C ALA A 347 -24.07 -19.37 0.33
N GLU A 348 -25.28 -19.44 -0.26
CA GLU A 348 -25.52 -19.38 -1.71
C GLU A 348 -26.08 -18.02 -2.18
N THR A 349 -26.35 -17.10 -1.25
CA THR A 349 -26.88 -15.77 -1.54
C THR A 349 -25.71 -14.80 -1.60
N VAL A 350 -25.15 -14.65 -2.80
CA VAL A 350 -24.51 -13.38 -3.13
C VAL A 350 -25.57 -12.29 -2.90
N ILE A 351 -25.22 -11.35 -2.04
CA ILE A 351 -25.99 -10.17 -1.68
C ILE A 351 -26.45 -9.50 -2.98
N GLY A 352 -27.77 -9.48 -3.27
CA GLY A 352 -28.30 -8.90 -4.52
C GLY A 352 -29.46 -9.61 -5.23
N LYS A 353 -30.31 -10.40 -4.56
CA LYS A 353 -31.61 -10.81 -5.16
C LYS A 353 -32.73 -9.83 -4.78
N GLY A 354 -32.74 -8.68 -5.45
CA GLY A 354 -33.94 -7.89 -5.67
C GLY A 354 -34.68 -8.44 -6.89
N SER A 355 -36.00 -8.54 -6.79
CA SER A 355 -36.97 -9.14 -7.71
C SER A 355 -36.82 -8.82 -9.20
N ASP A 356 -37.22 -9.78 -10.04
CA ASP A 356 -37.39 -9.69 -11.50
C ASP A 356 -37.92 -8.33 -12.00
N SER A 357 -37.14 -7.70 -12.90
CA SER A 357 -37.69 -6.90 -13.99
C SER A 357 -36.74 -6.95 -15.17
N GLU A 358 -37.28 -7.36 -16.32
CA GLU A 358 -36.67 -7.23 -17.63
C GLU A 358 -36.20 -5.77 -17.85
N GLU A 359 -35.04 -5.60 -18.49
CA GLU A 359 -34.44 -4.34 -18.97
C GLU A 359 -33.70 -3.45 -17.94
N THR A 360 -32.37 -3.60 -17.82
CA THR A 360 -31.49 -2.43 -17.60
C THR A 360 -30.14 -2.54 -18.32
N SER A 361 -29.61 -1.37 -18.69
CA SER A 361 -28.44 -1.08 -19.53
C SER A 361 -27.11 -1.10 -18.76
N CYS A 362 -26.00 -0.77 -19.46
CA CYS A 362 -24.59 -0.86 -19.06
C CYS A 362 -24.10 -0.10 -17.80
N ASP A 363 -24.94 0.26 -16.83
CA ASP A 363 -24.50 0.98 -15.61
C ASP A 363 -24.93 0.34 -14.28
N ASP A 364 -25.62 -0.80 -14.27
CA ASP A 364 -26.00 -1.46 -13.01
C ASP A 364 -25.01 -2.58 -12.66
N ASN A 365 -24.20 -2.36 -11.62
CA ASN A 365 -23.38 -3.40 -10.98
C ASN A 365 -24.24 -4.13 -9.93
N PRO A 366 -24.69 -5.38 -10.17
CA PRO A 366 -25.66 -6.06 -9.30
C PRO A 366 -25.11 -6.53 -7.94
N GLU A 367 -23.82 -6.30 -7.65
CA GLU A 367 -23.11 -6.79 -6.45
C GLU A 367 -22.96 -5.74 -5.33
N ILE A 368 -23.48 -4.52 -5.52
CA ILE A 368 -23.38 -3.45 -4.50
C ILE A 368 -24.55 -3.58 -3.52
N GLU A 369 -24.24 -3.68 -2.23
CA GLU A 369 -25.25 -3.74 -1.17
C GLU A 369 -25.94 -2.37 -0.98
N LEU A 370 -27.25 -2.32 -1.22
CA LEU A 370 -28.10 -1.13 -1.04
C LEU A 370 -28.70 -1.02 0.38
N SER A 371 -28.33 -1.92 1.30
CA SER A 371 -28.86 -1.92 2.66
C SER A 371 -28.37 -0.69 3.42
N SER A 372 -29.21 -0.08 4.26
CA SER A 372 -28.82 1.09 5.07
C SER A 372 -27.93 0.74 6.26
N GLY A 373 -27.60 -0.55 6.44
CA GLY A 373 -26.91 -1.10 7.60
C GLY A 373 -27.68 -0.96 8.92
N ILE A 374 -27.16 -1.58 9.98
CA ILE A 374 -27.65 -1.47 11.35
C ILE A 374 -27.30 -0.08 11.91
N SER A 375 -28.29 0.60 12.47
CA SER A 375 -28.13 1.91 13.11
C SER A 375 -27.24 1.87 14.36
N ARG A 376 -26.46 2.94 14.59
CA ARG A 376 -25.61 3.09 15.78
C ARG A 376 -26.36 2.95 17.10
N SER A 377 -25.74 2.30 18.08
CA SER A 377 -26.27 2.14 19.45
C SER A 377 -26.17 3.46 20.23
N SER A 378 -25.06 4.18 20.12
CA SER A 378 -24.88 5.48 20.76
C SER A 378 -23.91 6.40 20.00
N PHE A 379 -23.82 7.66 20.43
CA PHE A 379 -22.89 8.64 19.88
C PHE A 379 -22.24 9.46 21.00
N ILE A 380 -20.92 9.36 21.13
CA ILE A 380 -20.12 10.08 22.13
C ILE A 380 -19.63 11.38 21.49
N ARG A 381 -19.98 12.54 22.06
CA ARG A 381 -19.50 13.85 21.58
C ARG A 381 -18.19 14.22 22.26
N PHE A 382 -17.27 14.83 21.52
CA PHE A 382 -16.05 15.38 22.10
C PHE A 382 -16.38 16.65 22.89
N THR A 383 -16.21 16.60 24.21
CA THR A 383 -16.67 17.67 25.11
C THR A 383 -15.88 18.97 24.93
N ASP A 384 -14.58 18.86 24.68
CA ASP A 384 -13.64 19.99 24.58
C ASP A 384 -13.22 20.31 23.14
N LEU A 385 -13.53 19.43 22.18
CA LEU A 385 -13.15 19.55 20.77
C LEU A 385 -14.31 19.26 19.81
N PRO A 386 -15.31 20.16 19.72
CA PRO A 386 -16.51 19.91 18.92
C PRO A 386 -16.25 19.88 17.40
N ASN A 387 -15.12 20.39 16.94
CA ASN A 387 -14.75 20.45 15.52
C ASN A 387 -13.69 19.41 15.11
N LEU A 388 -13.26 18.54 16.04
CA LEU A 388 -12.24 17.53 15.74
C LEU A 388 -12.82 16.50 14.78
N THR A 389 -12.11 16.29 13.66
CA THR A 389 -12.40 15.26 12.65
C THR A 389 -11.18 14.36 12.52
N PRO A 390 -11.11 13.25 13.28
CA PRO A 390 -10.00 12.33 13.18
C PRO A 390 -9.91 11.74 11.76
N THR A 391 -8.72 11.74 11.16
CA THR A 391 -8.46 11.11 9.85
C THR A 391 -7.79 9.74 10.03
N VAL A 392 -6.89 9.65 11.01
CA VAL A 392 -6.22 8.43 11.44
C VAL A 392 -6.27 8.38 12.97
N TRP A 393 -6.49 7.19 13.52
CA TRP A 393 -6.37 6.98 14.95
C TRP A 393 -5.78 5.61 15.27
N GLU A 394 -5.33 5.44 16.50
CA GLU A 394 -4.90 4.14 17.03
C GLU A 394 -5.20 4.05 18.54
N PRO A 395 -5.81 2.95 19.03
CA PRO A 395 -6.01 2.75 20.46
C PRO A 395 -4.69 2.47 21.19
N LEU A 396 -4.55 2.98 22.41
CA LEU A 396 -3.38 2.67 23.23
C LEU A 396 -3.45 1.22 23.77
N PRO A 397 -2.37 0.41 23.67
CA PRO A 397 -2.40 -1.00 24.08
C PRO A 397 -2.82 -1.23 25.54
N ASN A 398 -2.38 -0.38 26.47
CA ASN A 398 -2.72 -0.51 27.89
C ASN A 398 -4.07 0.12 28.27
N ARG A 399 -4.59 1.03 27.44
CA ARG A 399 -5.82 1.81 27.71
C ARG A 399 -6.57 1.98 26.39
N PRO A 400 -7.23 0.94 25.90
CA PRO A 400 -7.84 0.96 24.56
C PRO A 400 -8.96 1.98 24.42
N SER A 401 -9.59 2.41 25.53
CA SER A 401 -10.55 3.52 25.55
C SER A 401 -9.93 4.91 25.31
N THR A 402 -8.60 5.03 25.40
CA THR A 402 -7.84 6.22 25.03
C THR A 402 -7.26 6.04 23.63
N LEU A 403 -7.68 6.90 22.70
CA LEU A 403 -7.29 6.85 21.30
C LEU A 403 -6.30 7.97 20.98
N LEU A 404 -5.22 7.65 20.27
CA LEU A 404 -4.38 8.63 19.61
C LEU A 404 -5.07 9.03 18.31
N CYS A 405 -5.34 10.32 18.12
CA CYS A 405 -6.04 10.84 16.96
C CYS A 405 -5.16 11.87 16.25
N ALA A 406 -5.12 11.80 14.92
CA ALA A 406 -4.64 12.89 14.08
C ALA A 406 -5.80 13.53 13.33
N GLU A 407 -5.74 14.86 13.19
CA GLU A 407 -6.63 15.62 12.33
C GLU A 407 -5.83 16.30 11.22
N TYR A 408 -6.45 16.31 10.05
CA TYR A 408 -5.99 17.06 8.90
C TYR A 408 -7.21 17.61 8.17
N PHE A 409 -7.28 18.93 8.00
CA PHE A 409 -8.34 19.57 7.25
C PHE A 409 -7.80 20.69 6.36
N ASP A 410 -8.03 20.55 5.05
CA ASP A 410 -7.88 21.60 4.03
C ASP A 410 -6.51 22.31 4.05
N LEU A 411 -5.41 21.57 4.23
CA LEU A 411 -4.02 22.08 4.27
C LEU A 411 -3.70 23.12 5.37
N ILE A 412 -4.66 23.46 6.24
CA ILE A 412 -4.55 24.60 7.17
C ILE A 412 -4.53 24.14 8.63
N LYS A 413 -5.08 22.96 8.93
CA LYS A 413 -5.16 22.44 10.31
C LYS A 413 -4.51 21.08 10.38
N TYR A 414 -3.41 21.01 11.13
CA TYR A 414 -2.77 19.78 11.55
C TYR A 414 -2.91 19.68 13.07
N GLY A 415 -3.16 18.49 13.59
CA GLY A 415 -3.25 18.29 15.03
C GLY A 415 -3.12 16.84 15.41
N CYS A 416 -2.40 16.55 16.49
CA CYS A 416 -2.31 15.23 17.08
C CYS A 416 -2.74 15.31 18.55
N VAL A 417 -3.73 14.51 18.94
CA VAL A 417 -4.35 14.57 20.26
C VAL A 417 -4.77 13.18 20.74
N SER A 418 -4.54 12.88 22.01
CA SER A 418 -5.12 11.70 22.64
C SER A 418 -6.48 12.03 23.25
N VAL A 419 -7.52 11.25 22.93
CA VAL A 419 -8.88 11.43 23.42
C VAL A 419 -9.31 10.22 24.25
N ASP A 420 -9.87 10.47 25.43
CA ASP A 420 -10.41 9.42 26.29
C ASP A 420 -11.95 9.33 26.15
N LEU A 421 -12.43 8.20 25.64
CA LEU A 421 -13.85 7.96 25.39
C LEU A 421 -14.63 7.65 26.67
N GLU A 422 -14.02 7.08 27.71
CA GLU A 422 -14.70 6.77 28.96
C GLU A 422 -15.13 8.03 29.72
N HIS A 423 -14.30 9.09 29.63
CA HIS A 423 -14.54 10.37 30.28
C HIS A 423 -15.21 11.39 29.33
N GLY A 424 -16.12 10.93 28.48
CA GLY A 424 -16.93 11.81 27.63
C GLY A 424 -16.16 12.43 26.46
N GLY A 425 -15.19 11.70 25.91
CA GLY A 425 -14.42 12.14 24.75
C GLY A 425 -13.55 13.36 25.03
N LYS A 426 -12.99 13.46 26.23
CA LYS A 426 -12.15 14.59 26.65
C LYS A 426 -10.71 14.41 26.13
N SER A 427 -10.08 15.48 25.64
CA SER A 427 -8.66 15.43 25.30
C SER A 427 -7.78 15.31 26.55
N VAL A 428 -6.78 14.44 26.47
CA VAL A 428 -5.82 14.19 27.57
C VAL A 428 -4.53 14.99 27.31
N VAL A 429 -3.83 14.70 26.21
CA VAL A 429 -2.59 15.34 25.79
C VAL A 429 -2.69 15.71 24.31
N ARG A 430 -2.04 16.81 23.92
CA ARG A 430 -1.79 17.18 22.52
C ARG A 430 -0.31 17.04 22.23
N TYR A 431 0.00 16.49 21.07
CA TYR A 431 1.35 16.26 20.61
C TYR A 431 1.67 17.26 19.51
N LEU A 432 2.73 18.06 19.72
CA LEU A 432 3.17 19.10 18.81
C LEU A 432 4.34 18.62 17.96
N GLY A 433 4.54 19.29 16.82
CA GLY A 433 5.75 19.16 16.02
C GLY A 433 5.55 18.58 14.63
N HIS A 434 4.33 18.19 14.27
CA HIS A 434 3.97 17.75 12.91
C HIS A 434 3.81 18.96 11.99
N GLY A 435 4.49 18.93 10.83
CA GLY A 435 4.37 19.92 9.77
C GLY A 435 3.51 19.49 8.60
N GLY A 436 2.99 18.27 8.60
CA GLY A 436 2.05 17.79 7.61
C GLY A 436 0.98 16.90 8.22
N ALA A 437 0.20 16.26 7.35
CA ALA A 437 -0.77 15.25 7.77
C ALA A 437 -0.02 14.04 8.36
N VAL A 438 -0.53 13.50 9.47
CA VAL A 438 -0.05 12.23 10.01
C VAL A 438 -0.69 11.12 9.19
N SER A 439 0.13 10.28 8.56
CA SER A 439 -0.33 9.20 7.67
C SER A 439 -0.63 7.91 8.43
N ASP A 440 0.19 7.57 9.42
CA ASP A 440 0.06 6.33 10.18
C ASP A 440 0.58 6.46 11.62
N PHE A 441 0.03 5.60 12.49
CA PHE A 441 0.47 5.43 13.87
C PHE A 441 0.96 4.01 14.07
N SER A 442 2.05 3.87 14.83
CA SER A 442 2.51 2.57 15.31
C SER A 442 2.64 2.58 16.83
N VAL A 443 2.00 1.59 17.44
CA VAL A 443 2.05 1.32 18.89
C VAL A 443 2.55 -0.10 19.11
N SER A 444 3.22 -0.34 20.24
CA SER A 444 3.69 -1.67 20.59
C SER A 444 3.23 -2.07 21.98
N ALA A 445 2.72 -3.29 22.13
CA ALA A 445 2.33 -3.82 23.45
C ALA A 445 3.52 -3.99 24.41
N MET A 446 4.74 -4.14 23.88
CA MET A 446 5.96 -4.27 24.67
C MET A 446 6.41 -2.94 25.30
N ASP A 447 6.13 -1.82 24.62
CA ASP A 447 6.38 -0.48 25.15
C ASP A 447 5.12 0.39 24.99
N PRO A 448 4.13 0.23 25.89
CA PRO A 448 2.82 0.88 25.77
C PRO A 448 2.83 2.38 26.07
N GLN A 449 3.99 2.91 26.48
CA GLN A 449 4.18 4.33 26.80
C GLN A 449 4.70 5.12 25.61
N MET A 450 5.20 4.41 24.60
CA MET A 450 5.76 5.00 23.40
C MET A 450 4.85 4.75 22.21
N PHE A 451 4.75 5.74 21.34
CA PHE A 451 4.10 5.60 20.04
C PHE A 451 4.85 6.38 18.99
N LEU A 452 4.68 5.96 17.74
CA LEU A 452 5.40 6.47 16.60
C LEU A 452 4.42 6.99 15.57
N THR A 453 4.71 8.17 15.01
CA THR A 453 3.88 8.79 13.97
C THR A 453 4.68 8.95 12.68
N ALA A 454 4.08 8.57 11.55
CA ALA A 454 4.55 8.92 10.22
C ALA A 454 3.88 10.21 9.76
N CYS A 455 4.59 11.07 9.04
CA CYS A 455 4.06 12.37 8.64
C CYS A 455 4.46 12.74 7.20
N HIS A 456 3.57 13.44 6.51
CA HIS A 456 3.78 13.96 5.17
C HIS A 456 4.81 15.09 5.10
N ASP A 457 5.39 15.53 6.23
CA ASP A 457 6.57 16.40 6.21
C ASP A 457 7.89 15.64 5.98
N GLY A 458 7.82 14.30 5.86
CA GLY A 458 8.96 13.43 5.59
C GLY A 458 9.71 12.93 6.81
N TYR A 459 9.20 13.23 8.01
CA TYR A 459 9.79 12.80 9.27
C TYR A 459 8.88 11.82 10.03
N ALA A 460 9.49 10.82 10.64
CA ALA A 460 8.83 9.98 11.65
C ALA A 460 9.19 10.49 13.06
N ARG A 461 8.24 10.46 14.00
CA ARG A 461 8.45 11.02 15.35
C ARG A 461 8.02 10.03 16.42
N LEU A 462 8.94 9.75 17.33
CA LEU A 462 8.71 8.88 18.48
C LEU A 462 8.32 9.74 19.69
N PHE A 463 7.15 9.49 20.25
CA PHE A 463 6.59 10.21 21.38
C PHE A 463 6.46 9.30 22.61
N ASP A 464 6.65 9.87 23.79
CA ASP A 464 6.12 9.33 25.04
C ASP A 464 4.71 9.91 25.23
N VAL A 465 3.72 9.07 25.56
CA VAL A 465 2.32 9.48 25.79
C VAL A 465 2.20 10.59 26.85
N ARG A 466 3.19 10.73 27.74
CA ARG A 466 3.21 11.73 28.82
C ARG A 466 3.79 13.08 28.38
N GLN A 467 4.53 13.12 27.28
CA GLN A 467 5.25 14.31 26.83
C GLN A 467 4.56 14.91 25.59
N PRO A 468 4.33 16.24 25.55
CA PRO A 468 3.69 16.89 24.41
C PRO A 468 4.62 17.07 23.20
N LEU A 469 5.93 16.88 23.38
CA LEU A 469 6.95 17.03 22.34
C LEU A 469 7.58 15.67 22.02
N PRO A 470 8.10 15.46 20.80
CA PRO A 470 8.71 14.19 20.43
C PRO A 470 10.00 13.95 21.20
N VAL A 471 10.24 12.69 21.58
CA VAL A 471 11.49 12.27 22.23
C VAL A 471 12.60 12.13 21.20
N ILE A 472 12.29 11.59 20.02
CA ILE A 472 13.21 11.43 18.90
C ILE A 472 12.48 11.77 17.61
N THR A 473 13.15 12.49 16.72
CA THR A 473 12.70 12.66 15.33
C THR A 473 13.64 11.90 14.41
N LEU A 474 13.06 11.15 13.48
CA LEU A 474 13.76 10.35 12.47
C LEU A 474 13.55 10.99 11.10
N ASP A 475 14.64 11.19 10.39
CA ASP A 475 14.64 11.70 9.04
C ASP A 475 14.36 10.59 8.02
N ALA A 476 13.08 10.31 7.77
CA ALA A 476 12.68 9.20 6.90
C ALA A 476 13.02 9.49 5.42
N CYS A 477 12.76 10.71 4.94
CA CYS A 477 13.04 11.09 3.56
C CYS A 477 13.39 12.58 3.39
N GLY A 478 13.77 13.27 4.46
CA GLY A 478 13.98 14.70 4.47
C GLY A 478 12.69 15.47 4.18
N ALA A 479 12.83 16.80 4.10
CA ALA A 479 11.79 17.67 3.57
C ALA A 479 11.67 17.56 2.03
N ASP A 480 11.51 16.34 1.50
CA ASP A 480 11.47 16.06 0.05
C ASP A 480 10.34 15.08 -0.36
N ALA A 481 9.88 14.22 0.55
CA ALA A 481 8.86 13.22 0.26
C ALA A 481 7.98 12.91 1.48
N PHE A 482 6.85 12.21 1.24
CA PHE A 482 5.98 11.72 2.30
C PHE A 482 6.56 10.47 2.97
N CYS A 483 6.62 10.50 4.31
CA CYS A 483 6.77 9.30 5.12
C CYS A 483 5.37 8.67 5.25
N GLU A 484 5.10 7.64 4.46
CA GLU A 484 3.76 7.05 4.30
C GLU A 484 3.45 6.07 5.44
N ALA A 485 4.39 5.20 5.80
CA ALA A 485 4.17 4.11 6.72
C ALA A 485 5.27 4.00 7.77
N VAL A 486 4.91 3.57 8.98
CA VAL A 486 5.89 3.35 10.05
C VAL A 486 5.51 2.19 10.94
N VAL A 487 6.51 1.44 11.40
CA VAL A 487 6.31 0.35 12.37
C VAL A 487 7.37 0.39 13.46
N LEU A 488 6.93 0.33 14.72
CA LEU A 488 7.76 0.16 15.90
C LEU A 488 7.76 -1.32 16.34
N ALA A 489 8.89 -1.99 16.15
CA ALA A 489 9.11 -3.38 16.54
C ALA A 489 10.07 -3.48 17.72
N HIS A 490 9.99 -4.58 18.47
CA HIS A 490 10.85 -4.83 19.63
C HIS A 490 11.53 -6.22 19.57
N PRO A 491 12.31 -6.52 18.52
CA PRO A 491 13.09 -7.76 18.46
C PRO A 491 14.02 -7.86 19.66
N ASP A 492 13.96 -8.96 20.42
CA ASP A 492 14.69 -9.16 21.68
C ASP A 492 14.52 -8.03 22.72
N GLY A 493 13.43 -7.25 22.65
CA GLY A 493 13.21 -6.08 23.50
C GLY A 493 14.01 -4.84 23.14
N ILE A 494 14.62 -4.81 21.94
CA ILE A 494 15.33 -3.63 21.41
C ILE A 494 14.38 -2.85 20.47
N PRO A 495 14.11 -1.56 20.73
CA PRO A 495 13.22 -0.75 19.89
C PRO A 495 13.86 -0.51 18.52
N THR A 496 13.27 -1.11 17.48
CA THR A 496 13.67 -1.01 16.08
C THR A 496 12.54 -0.40 15.29
N VAL A 497 12.84 0.59 14.46
CA VAL A 497 11.84 1.27 13.65
C VAL A 497 12.05 0.98 12.18
N PHE A 498 10.94 0.76 11.48
CA PHE A 498 10.89 0.66 10.03
C PHE A 498 10.08 1.85 9.49
N THR A 499 10.65 2.62 8.57
CA THR A 499 9.94 3.71 7.88
C THR A 499 9.82 3.39 6.40
N GLY A 500 8.61 3.50 5.86
CA GLY A 500 8.32 3.34 4.44
C GLY A 500 8.06 4.67 3.76
N THR A 501 8.70 4.89 2.61
CA THR A 501 8.60 6.14 1.85
C THR A 501 7.87 5.91 0.53
N GLY A 502 7.11 6.91 0.08
CA GLY A 502 6.49 6.90 -1.24
C GLY A 502 7.51 7.12 -2.36
N LYS A 503 7.97 8.36 -2.52
CA LYS A 503 8.86 8.82 -3.61
C LYS A 503 10.24 8.15 -3.65
N HIS A 504 10.83 7.85 -2.49
CA HIS A 504 12.17 7.21 -2.43
C HIS A 504 12.12 5.69 -2.61
N GLU A 505 10.93 5.09 -2.74
CA GLU A 505 10.74 3.67 -3.10
C GLU A 505 11.56 2.69 -2.22
N GLN A 506 11.64 2.95 -0.91
CA GLN A 506 12.47 2.17 0.01
C GLN A 506 11.88 2.05 1.41
N ILE A 507 12.41 1.08 2.17
CA ILE A 507 12.17 0.91 3.59
C ILE A 507 13.48 1.16 4.33
N LYS A 508 13.51 2.10 5.28
CA LYS A 508 14.68 2.34 6.14
C LYS A 508 14.52 1.64 7.48
N VAL A 509 15.61 1.07 7.96
CA VAL A 509 15.69 0.41 9.27
C VAL A 509 16.51 1.25 10.23
N TRP A 510 15.97 1.50 11.41
CA TRP A 510 16.54 2.41 12.41
C TRP A 510 16.81 1.70 13.73
N ASP A 511 18.01 1.91 14.27
CA ASP A 511 18.31 1.60 15.66
C ASP A 511 18.09 2.86 16.51
N ILE A 512 17.02 2.85 17.29
CA ILE A 512 16.58 4.00 18.10
C ILE A 512 17.54 4.29 19.25
N ARG A 513 18.14 3.24 19.84
CA ARG A 513 19.06 3.37 20.96
C ARG A 513 20.45 3.83 20.49
N ALA A 514 20.92 3.32 19.35
CA ALA A 514 22.17 3.77 18.72
C ALA A 514 22.02 5.10 17.95
N ARG A 515 20.78 5.57 17.76
CA ARG A 515 20.43 6.82 17.08
C ARG A 515 20.98 6.89 15.65
N THR A 516 20.81 5.82 14.87
CA THR A 516 21.33 5.74 13.50
C THR A 516 20.36 5.02 12.57
N PRO A 517 20.24 5.44 11.30
CA PRO A 517 19.75 4.55 10.25
C PRO A 517 20.79 3.44 10.04
N VAL A 518 20.36 2.19 9.95
CA VAL A 518 21.24 1.02 9.79
C VAL A 518 21.45 0.72 8.30
N TYR A 519 20.34 0.51 7.59
CA TYR A 519 20.35 0.22 6.16
C TYR A 519 19.00 0.57 5.51
N GLU A 520 19.01 0.63 4.18
CA GLU A 520 17.84 0.72 3.32
C GLU A 520 17.57 -0.63 2.66
N LEU A 521 16.29 -0.97 2.51
CA LEU A 521 15.82 -2.19 1.87
C LEU A 521 15.05 -1.83 0.59
N ALA A 522 15.38 -2.50 -0.51
CA ALA A 522 14.73 -2.32 -1.80
C ALA A 522 13.28 -2.83 -1.77
N THR A 523 12.37 -2.09 -2.41
CA THR A 523 10.97 -2.50 -2.63
C THR A 523 10.69 -2.84 -4.09
N GLY A 524 11.70 -2.74 -4.95
CA GLY A 524 11.58 -2.98 -6.39
C GLY A 524 10.95 -1.81 -7.14
N ASN A 525 11.44 -0.59 -6.88
CA ASN A 525 10.92 0.68 -7.44
C ASN A 525 9.42 0.92 -7.18
N ASN A 526 8.89 0.33 -6.13
CA ASN A 526 7.50 0.55 -5.71
C ASN A 526 7.44 1.48 -4.50
N ALA A 527 6.46 2.38 -4.50
CA ALA A 527 6.14 3.22 -3.36
C ALA A 527 5.61 2.39 -2.19
N VAL A 528 6.10 2.61 -0.97
CA VAL A 528 5.59 1.93 0.23
C VAL A 528 4.34 2.64 0.71
N ARG A 529 3.19 1.93 0.76
CA ARG A 529 1.93 2.50 1.24
C ARG A 529 1.61 2.14 2.69
N SER A 530 1.96 0.93 3.12
CA SER A 530 1.65 0.47 4.47
C SER A 530 2.60 -0.63 4.90
N LEU A 531 2.93 -0.68 6.19
CA LEU A 531 3.85 -1.64 6.79
C LEU A 531 3.17 -2.32 7.99
N ALA A 532 3.48 -3.60 8.20
CA ALA A 532 3.01 -4.33 9.37
C ALA A 532 4.08 -5.32 9.87
N TRP A 533 4.24 -5.43 11.19
CA TRP A 533 5.24 -6.30 11.80
C TRP A 533 4.60 -7.54 12.44
N ASP A 534 5.16 -8.70 12.13
CA ASP A 534 4.86 -9.97 12.77
C ASP A 534 5.91 -10.34 13.81
N SER A 535 5.54 -10.21 15.08
CA SER A 535 6.40 -10.52 16.21
C SER A 535 6.60 -12.03 16.44
N LYS A 536 5.65 -12.88 16.03
CA LYS A 536 5.72 -14.33 16.21
C LYS A 536 6.70 -14.97 15.24
N ARG A 537 6.74 -14.46 14.00
CA ARG A 537 7.55 -15.02 12.90
C ARG A 537 8.74 -14.15 12.52
N ASN A 538 8.88 -12.98 13.15
CA ASN A 538 9.88 -11.97 12.82
C ASN A 538 9.85 -11.62 11.33
N CYS A 539 8.68 -11.24 10.86
CA CYS A 539 8.43 -10.95 9.46
C CYS A 539 7.89 -9.53 9.32
N LEU A 540 8.51 -8.74 8.44
CA LEU A 540 7.98 -7.44 8.05
C LEU A 540 7.17 -7.61 6.77
N TYR A 541 5.90 -7.21 6.80
CA TYR A 541 5.04 -7.12 5.63
C TYR A 541 5.01 -5.68 5.13
N ALA A 542 5.20 -5.50 3.82
CA ALA A 542 5.14 -4.22 3.15
C ALA A 542 4.15 -4.29 1.98
N ALA A 543 3.14 -3.42 2.02
CA ALA A 543 2.23 -3.21 0.91
C ALA A 543 2.81 -2.10 0.03
N THR A 544 3.14 -2.46 -1.21
CA THR A 544 3.88 -1.60 -2.14
C THR A 544 3.08 -1.37 -3.42
N GLU A 545 3.09 -0.14 -3.90
CA GLU A 545 2.37 0.30 -5.08
C GLU A 545 3.34 0.65 -6.21
N CYS A 546 3.24 -0.02 -7.36
CA CYS A 546 3.84 0.45 -8.60
C CYS A 546 3.15 1.72 -9.10
N THR A 547 3.87 2.84 -9.10
CA THR A 547 3.41 4.13 -9.64
C THR A 547 3.44 4.19 -11.16
N TYR A 548 4.20 3.30 -11.79
CA TYR A 548 4.35 3.16 -13.24
C TYR A 548 3.29 2.25 -13.87
N MET A 549 2.20 1.96 -13.14
CA MET A 549 1.06 1.20 -13.63
C MET A 549 -0.20 2.08 -13.59
N ASP A 550 -0.93 2.12 -14.70
CA ASP A 550 -2.17 2.88 -14.79
C ASP A 550 -3.36 2.15 -14.11
N ARG A 551 -4.51 2.84 -13.98
CA ARG A 551 -5.72 2.26 -13.37
C ARG A 551 -6.36 1.12 -14.17
N MET A 552 -5.87 0.84 -15.38
CA MET A 552 -6.29 -0.26 -16.23
C MET A 552 -5.30 -1.44 -16.16
N GLY A 553 -4.21 -1.30 -15.41
CA GLY A 553 -3.16 -2.30 -15.25
C GLY A 553 -2.09 -2.26 -16.34
N TYR A 554 -2.01 -1.20 -17.14
CA TYR A 554 -0.96 -1.04 -18.15
C TYR A 554 0.25 -0.30 -17.58
N HIS A 555 1.44 -0.85 -17.84
CA HIS A 555 2.71 -0.22 -17.50
C HIS A 555 3.05 0.93 -18.45
N HIS A 556 3.63 1.99 -17.92
CA HIS A 556 4.05 3.18 -18.67
C HIS A 556 5.39 3.71 -18.15
N ASP A 557 6.06 4.56 -18.93
CA ASP A 557 7.33 5.19 -18.55
C ASP A 557 8.46 4.20 -18.20
N TYR A 558 8.54 3.09 -18.95
CA TYR A 558 9.66 2.17 -18.91
C TYR A 558 10.63 2.42 -20.07
N ARG A 559 11.93 2.27 -19.80
CA ARG A 559 13.02 2.26 -20.78
C ARG A 559 13.75 0.92 -20.76
N PRO A 560 14.55 0.57 -21.79
CA PRO A 560 15.49 -0.54 -21.69
C PRO A 560 16.44 -0.35 -20.48
N GLY A 561 16.53 -1.36 -19.63
CA GLY A 561 17.34 -1.38 -18.40
C GLY A 561 18.79 -1.71 -18.68
N ARG A 562 19.72 -1.04 -17.99
CA ARG A 562 21.16 -1.34 -18.07
C ARG A 562 21.55 -2.30 -16.96
N ILE A 563 21.24 -3.58 -17.14
CA ILE A 563 21.45 -4.62 -16.14
C ILE A 563 22.95 -4.96 -16.06
N PRO A 564 23.60 -4.84 -14.89
CA PRO A 564 25.00 -5.22 -14.72
C PRO A 564 25.23 -6.73 -14.92
N ALA A 565 26.33 -7.12 -15.56
CA ALA A 565 26.62 -8.53 -15.91
C ALA A 565 26.72 -9.51 -14.71
N HIS A 566 26.81 -9.00 -13.48
CA HIS A 566 26.86 -9.83 -12.27
C HIS A 566 25.48 -10.17 -11.70
N SER A 567 24.40 -9.57 -12.19
CA SER A 567 23.02 -9.89 -11.78
C SER A 567 22.31 -10.88 -12.69
N THR A 568 22.90 -11.24 -13.83
CA THR A 568 22.47 -12.34 -14.69
C THR A 568 23.05 -13.67 -14.20
N GLU A 569 22.35 -14.37 -13.31
CA GLU A 569 22.48 -15.84 -13.26
C GLU A 569 21.82 -16.40 -14.52
N SER A 570 22.63 -16.59 -15.57
CA SER A 570 22.20 -17.08 -16.87
C SER A 570 21.65 -18.51 -16.77
N ASN A 571 20.34 -18.69 -16.93
CA ASN A 571 19.81 -19.92 -17.51
C ASN A 571 20.03 -19.83 -19.03
N GLU A 572 20.93 -20.64 -19.58
CA GLU A 572 21.33 -20.64 -20.99
C GLU A 572 20.24 -21.11 -21.99
N ASP A 573 18.97 -21.23 -21.59
CA ASP A 573 17.94 -21.91 -22.39
C ASP A 573 16.91 -21.01 -23.10
N ASP A 574 16.89 -19.69 -22.87
CA ASP A 574 15.84 -18.79 -23.41
C ASP A 574 16.31 -17.85 -24.53
N LEU A 575 16.92 -18.41 -25.58
CA LEU A 575 17.45 -17.69 -26.74
C LEU A 575 16.38 -17.27 -27.79
N TYR A 576 15.15 -16.98 -27.36
CA TYR A 576 14.05 -16.58 -28.26
C TYR A 576 13.05 -15.59 -27.62
N ASP A 577 13.48 -14.36 -27.27
CA ASP A 577 12.70 -13.09 -27.33
C ASP A 577 13.47 -11.94 -26.63
N GLU A 578 14.62 -11.51 -27.18
CA GLU A 578 15.53 -10.54 -26.52
C GLU A 578 15.04 -9.06 -26.50
N ASP A 579 13.92 -8.71 -27.15
CA ASP A 579 13.57 -7.29 -27.35
C ASP A 579 12.65 -6.68 -26.26
N TYR A 580 12.12 -7.43 -25.29
CA TYR A 580 11.12 -6.92 -24.32
C TYR A 580 11.37 -7.22 -22.83
N GLU A 581 12.37 -8.03 -22.44
CA GLU A 581 12.40 -8.57 -21.06
C GLU A 581 13.13 -7.70 -20.03
N ASN A 582 14.04 -6.81 -20.44
CA ASN A 582 14.86 -6.04 -19.50
C ASN A 582 14.49 -4.56 -19.53
N CYS A 583 13.42 -4.19 -18.84
CA CYS A 583 12.96 -2.80 -18.72
C CYS A 583 13.26 -2.23 -17.33
N TRP A 584 13.40 -0.90 -17.23
CA TRP A 584 13.58 -0.15 -15.99
C TRP A 584 12.71 1.12 -16.02
N PRO A 585 12.08 1.54 -14.91
CA PRO A 585 11.29 2.76 -14.89
C PRO A 585 12.15 4.00 -15.12
N VAL A 586 11.67 4.92 -15.96
CA VAL A 586 12.36 6.17 -16.32
C VAL A 586 12.46 7.11 -15.12
N GLY A 587 11.48 7.07 -14.22
CA GLY A 587 11.42 7.92 -13.01
C GLY A 587 11.98 7.28 -11.75
N ALA A 588 12.50 6.04 -11.81
CA ALA A 588 12.88 5.26 -10.63
C ALA A 588 13.82 6.04 -9.72
N TRP A 589 13.56 5.97 -8.40
CA TRP A 589 14.43 6.62 -7.43
C TRP A 589 15.81 5.98 -7.45
N HIS A 590 15.87 4.65 -7.53
CA HIS A 590 17.12 3.90 -7.57
C HIS A 590 17.54 3.59 -9.00
N ALA A 591 18.84 3.60 -9.24
CA ALA A 591 19.41 3.05 -10.45
C ALA A 591 19.57 1.52 -10.35
N GLU A 592 19.75 0.88 -11.49
CA GLU A 592 19.92 -0.58 -11.61
C GLU A 592 21.03 -1.15 -10.71
N ASP A 593 22.08 -0.36 -10.43
CA ASP A 593 23.25 -0.74 -9.63
C ASP A 593 23.24 -0.20 -8.19
N TYR A 594 22.13 0.40 -7.75
CA TYR A 594 22.04 1.01 -6.42
C TYR A 594 22.05 -0.05 -5.30
N PHE A 595 21.43 -1.19 -5.57
CA PHE A 595 21.45 -2.39 -4.73
C PHE A 595 22.31 -3.48 -5.38
N GLY A 596 22.66 -4.51 -4.60
CA GLY A 596 23.50 -5.62 -5.11
C GLY A 596 22.78 -6.59 -6.02
N TYR A 597 21.47 -6.41 -6.21
CA TYR A 597 20.66 -7.17 -7.14
C TYR A 597 19.67 -6.22 -7.83
N THR A 598 19.65 -6.28 -9.17
CA THR A 598 18.72 -5.52 -10.00
C THR A 598 17.31 -6.05 -9.81
N PHE A 599 16.49 -5.32 -9.06
CA PHE A 599 15.12 -5.71 -8.73
C PHE A 599 14.13 -4.61 -9.08
N ASP A 600 13.20 -4.94 -9.98
CA ASP A 600 12.02 -4.15 -10.28
C ASP A 600 10.78 -5.04 -10.08
N ALA A 601 9.79 -4.55 -9.35
CA ALA A 601 8.60 -5.34 -9.01
C ALA A 601 7.54 -5.34 -10.13
N GLY A 602 7.52 -4.31 -10.98
CA GLY A 602 6.61 -4.10 -12.10
C GLY A 602 5.15 -3.86 -11.74
N ASP A 603 4.63 -4.53 -10.71
CA ASP A 603 3.21 -4.52 -10.30
C ASP A 603 3.06 -4.14 -8.82
N HIS A 604 1.82 -3.95 -8.37
CA HIS A 604 1.53 -3.83 -6.94
C HIS A 604 1.86 -5.15 -6.22
N ARG A 605 2.65 -5.08 -5.13
CA ARG A 605 3.12 -6.27 -4.40
C ARG A 605 2.90 -6.15 -2.91
N ILE A 606 2.62 -7.29 -2.27
CA ILE A 606 2.87 -7.48 -0.84
C ILE A 606 4.24 -8.15 -0.72
N SER A 607 5.24 -7.39 -0.28
CA SER A 607 6.58 -7.88 0.00
C SER A 607 6.67 -8.32 1.45
N THR A 608 7.33 -9.44 1.69
CA THR A 608 7.55 -10.01 3.02
C THR A 608 9.04 -10.20 3.22
N ALA A 609 9.57 -9.64 4.29
CA ALA A 609 10.95 -9.81 4.70
C ALA A 609 10.98 -10.65 5.97
N GLN A 610 11.21 -11.95 5.81
CA GLN A 610 11.28 -12.91 6.91
C GLN A 610 12.70 -12.99 7.44
N ILE A 611 12.90 -12.71 8.73
CA ILE A 611 14.23 -12.70 9.35
C ILE A 611 14.57 -14.09 9.85
N SER A 612 15.70 -14.63 9.40
CA SER A 612 16.17 -15.96 9.80
C SER A 612 17.33 -15.89 10.79
N GLY A 613 17.13 -16.46 11.99
CA GLY A 613 18.19 -16.63 12.99
C GLY A 613 19.12 -17.80 12.68
N SER A 614 18.60 -18.84 12.03
CA SER A 614 19.28 -20.10 11.70
C SER A 614 19.41 -20.34 10.20
N ILE A 615 20.57 -20.82 9.77
CA ILE A 615 20.87 -21.27 8.40
C ILE A 615 19.96 -22.46 8.07
N ASN A 616 18.84 -22.20 7.39
CA ASN A 616 18.13 -23.24 6.66
C ASN A 616 18.39 -23.03 5.17
N LEU A 617 19.46 -23.67 4.69
CA LEU A 617 19.62 -24.01 3.28
C LEU A 617 18.62 -25.13 2.95
N HIS A 618 17.34 -24.79 2.95
CA HIS A 618 16.40 -25.46 2.06
C HIS A 618 16.11 -24.48 0.93
N PRO A 619 16.28 -24.87 -0.34
CA PRO A 619 15.74 -24.09 -1.43
C PRO A 619 14.22 -24.19 -1.31
N VAL A 620 13.62 -23.28 -0.55
CA VAL A 620 12.22 -22.93 -0.79
C VAL A 620 12.24 -22.37 -2.20
N ARG A 621 11.68 -23.15 -3.12
CA ARG A 621 11.59 -22.80 -4.54
C ARG A 621 11.13 -21.36 -4.65
N SER A 622 11.88 -20.55 -5.40
CA SER A 622 11.44 -19.24 -5.85
C SER A 622 9.98 -19.30 -6.31
N PRO A 623 9.05 -18.53 -5.73
CA PRO A 623 7.72 -18.40 -6.28
C PRO A 623 7.70 -17.34 -7.40
N PHE A 624 8.78 -17.20 -8.18
CA PHE A 624 8.68 -16.65 -9.53
C PHE A 624 8.04 -17.70 -10.44
N VAL A 625 6.75 -17.93 -10.21
CA VAL A 625 5.85 -18.43 -11.23
C VAL A 625 4.81 -17.35 -11.40
N ASN A 626 5.04 -16.49 -12.38
CA ASN A 626 4.05 -15.58 -12.92
C ASN A 626 2.72 -16.33 -13.09
N ALA A 627 1.76 -16.02 -12.23
CA ALA A 627 0.39 -16.47 -12.37
C ALA A 627 -0.41 -15.52 -13.26
N SER A 628 0.20 -15.01 -14.34
CA SER A 628 -0.49 -14.16 -15.32
C SER A 628 0.38 -13.89 -16.56
N SER A 629 0.89 -14.95 -17.20
CA SER A 629 1.12 -14.91 -18.65
C SER A 629 0.23 -15.96 -19.32
N PRO A 630 -0.43 -15.64 -20.45
CA PRO A 630 -1.26 -16.60 -21.16
C PRO A 630 -0.34 -17.66 -21.72
N LEU A 631 -0.33 -18.82 -21.06
CA LEU A 631 0.22 -20.10 -21.50
C LEU A 631 0.70 -20.05 -22.97
N ALA A 632 2.02 -20.06 -23.14
CA ALA A 632 2.67 -20.48 -24.36
C ALA A 632 1.88 -21.66 -24.96
N ASP A 633 1.51 -21.50 -26.23
CA ASP A 633 0.58 -22.35 -26.99
C ASP A 633 1.17 -23.74 -27.21
N ASN A 634 1.25 -24.52 -26.13
CA ASN A 634 1.49 -25.95 -26.23
C ASN A 634 0.13 -26.56 -26.57
N HIS A 635 -0.12 -26.64 -27.88
CA HIS A 635 -1.35 -27.07 -28.56
C HIS A 635 -1.92 -28.37 -27.95
N LYS A 636 -2.62 -28.28 -26.81
CA LYS A 636 -3.42 -29.37 -26.24
C LYS A 636 -4.68 -29.49 -27.10
N MET A 637 -4.61 -30.32 -28.13
CA MET A 637 -5.76 -30.75 -28.94
C MET A 637 -6.94 -31.12 -28.04
N VAL A 638 -8.09 -30.48 -28.24
CA VAL A 638 -9.35 -30.89 -27.59
C VAL A 638 -9.80 -32.20 -28.22
N ASN A 639 -9.49 -33.33 -27.59
CA ASN A 639 -9.88 -34.67 -28.05
C ASN A 639 -11.18 -35.11 -27.34
N ILE A 640 -12.22 -35.44 -28.11
CA ILE A 640 -13.49 -35.97 -27.58
C ILE A 640 -13.71 -37.36 -28.17
N PRO A 641 -14.05 -38.36 -27.32
CA PRO A 641 -14.22 -39.72 -27.79
C PRO A 641 -15.42 -39.85 -28.74
N LYS A 642 -15.31 -40.74 -29.74
CA LYS A 642 -16.39 -41.06 -30.69
C LYS A 642 -17.61 -41.67 -30.00
N THR A 643 -17.45 -42.23 -28.80
CA THR A 643 -18.51 -42.76 -27.95
C THR A 643 -18.39 -42.20 -26.52
N ARG A 644 -19.49 -41.73 -25.95
CA ARG A 644 -19.54 -41.20 -24.57
C ARG A 644 -20.73 -41.80 -23.82
N ARG A 645 -20.54 -42.26 -22.58
CA ARG A 645 -21.66 -42.66 -21.71
C ARG A 645 -22.29 -41.41 -21.09
N THR A 646 -23.55 -41.15 -21.43
CA THR A 646 -24.32 -40.00 -20.91
C THR A 646 -25.76 -40.42 -20.69
N TYR A 647 -26.50 -39.66 -19.87
CA TYR A 647 -27.91 -39.93 -19.57
C TYR A 647 -28.81 -39.76 -20.81
N CYS A 648 -29.49 -40.82 -21.32
CA CYS A 648 -30.51 -40.68 -22.39
C CYS A 648 -31.82 -40.14 -21.78
N LYS A 649 -32.20 -38.90 -22.14
CA LYS A 649 -33.51 -38.30 -21.82
C LYS A 649 -34.67 -38.89 -22.64
N GLY A 650 -34.40 -39.83 -23.54
CA GLY A 650 -35.42 -40.51 -24.34
C GLY A 650 -36.39 -41.29 -23.44
N LYS A 651 -37.68 -41.19 -23.77
CA LYS A 651 -38.79 -41.71 -22.96
C LYS A 651 -38.64 -43.20 -22.61
N THR A 652 -37.94 -43.97 -23.45
CA THR A 652 -37.74 -45.42 -23.33
C THR A 652 -36.48 -45.86 -22.58
N CYS A 653 -35.49 -44.98 -22.36
CA CYS A 653 -34.20 -45.39 -21.74
C CYS A 653 -33.98 -44.86 -20.33
N LYS A 654 -34.20 -43.55 -20.10
CA LYS A 654 -34.03 -42.85 -18.80
C LYS A 654 -32.84 -43.34 -17.93
N LYS A 655 -31.71 -43.67 -18.56
CA LYS A 655 -30.49 -44.19 -17.90
C LYS A 655 -29.23 -43.81 -18.68
N HIS A 656 -28.06 -43.96 -18.05
CA HIS A 656 -26.77 -43.70 -18.70
C HIS A 656 -26.43 -44.77 -19.73
N THR A 657 -26.52 -44.42 -21.00
CA THR A 657 -26.23 -45.31 -22.14
C THR A 657 -25.07 -44.76 -22.97
N PRO A 658 -24.36 -45.61 -23.73
CA PRO A 658 -23.38 -45.13 -24.69
C PRO A 658 -24.07 -44.34 -25.82
N HIS A 659 -23.56 -43.14 -26.09
CA HIS A 659 -24.00 -42.26 -27.18
C HIS A 659 -22.88 -42.14 -28.22
N LYS A 660 -23.24 -42.22 -29.49
CA LYS A 660 -22.37 -41.88 -30.62
C LYS A 660 -22.26 -40.36 -30.71
N VAL A 661 -21.03 -39.86 -30.66
CA VAL A 661 -20.72 -38.43 -30.72
C VAL A 661 -20.38 -38.05 -32.16
N THR A 662 -21.07 -37.05 -32.69
CA THR A 662 -20.77 -36.47 -34.01
C THR A 662 -20.76 -34.95 -33.92
N GLN A 663 -20.03 -34.26 -34.79
CA GLN A 663 -20.11 -32.80 -34.87
C GLN A 663 -21.44 -32.41 -35.52
N TYR A 664 -22.17 -31.47 -34.90
CA TYR A 664 -23.37 -30.92 -35.53
C TYR A 664 -22.97 -30.00 -36.69
N LYS A 665 -23.49 -30.30 -37.88
CA LYS A 665 -23.44 -29.39 -39.03
C LYS A 665 -24.80 -28.74 -39.17
N LYS A 666 -24.82 -27.41 -39.32
CA LYS A 666 -26.05 -26.65 -39.53
C LYS A 666 -26.70 -27.09 -40.85
N GLY A 667 -27.95 -27.53 -40.79
CA GLY A 667 -28.75 -27.84 -41.98
C GLY A 667 -29.35 -26.58 -42.61
N LYS A 668 -30.19 -26.77 -43.65
CA LYS A 668 -30.99 -25.69 -44.25
C LYS A 668 -31.86 -25.04 -43.17
N ASP A 669 -31.88 -23.71 -43.12
CA ASP A 669 -32.69 -22.97 -42.16
C ASP A 669 -34.18 -23.23 -42.38
N SER A 670 -34.94 -23.37 -41.30
CA SER A 670 -36.39 -23.57 -41.37
C SER A 670 -37.08 -22.31 -41.88
N ILE A 671 -37.88 -22.46 -42.93
CA ILE A 671 -38.63 -21.36 -43.57
C ILE A 671 -39.79 -20.90 -42.66
N PHE A 672 -40.27 -21.76 -41.76
CA PHE A 672 -41.39 -21.44 -40.86
C PHE A 672 -40.98 -20.55 -39.67
N ALA A 673 -39.69 -20.52 -39.33
CA ALA A 673 -39.18 -19.70 -38.23
C ALA A 673 -39.47 -18.21 -38.48
N GLN A 674 -40.04 -17.52 -37.50
CA GLN A 674 -40.50 -16.13 -37.63
C GLN A 674 -39.37 -15.19 -38.08
N GLY A 675 -38.14 -15.39 -37.58
CA GLY A 675 -36.97 -14.62 -37.98
C GLY A 675 -36.61 -14.77 -39.46
N LYS A 676 -36.72 -15.98 -40.04
CA LYS A 676 -36.47 -16.22 -41.46
C LYS A 676 -37.56 -15.57 -42.32
N ARG A 677 -38.84 -15.70 -41.95
CA ARG A 677 -39.95 -15.03 -42.64
C ARG A 677 -39.82 -13.51 -42.65
N ARG A 678 -39.40 -12.92 -41.52
CA ARG A 678 -39.16 -11.47 -41.40
C ARG A 678 -37.99 -11.02 -42.27
N TYR A 679 -36.91 -11.81 -42.32
CA TYR A 679 -35.76 -11.54 -43.18
C TYR A 679 -36.11 -11.65 -44.66
N ASP A 680 -36.86 -12.68 -45.05
CA ASP A 680 -37.26 -12.88 -46.45
C ASP A 680 -38.18 -11.79 -46.95
N ARG A 681 -39.10 -11.29 -46.12
CA ARG A 681 -39.92 -10.10 -46.43
C ARG A 681 -39.09 -8.83 -46.50
N LYS A 682 -38.05 -8.69 -45.66
CA LYS A 682 -37.14 -7.54 -45.74
C LYS A 682 -36.26 -7.62 -46.99
N GLN A 683 -36.00 -8.82 -47.49
CA GLN A 683 -35.19 -9.05 -48.69
C GLN A 683 -35.99 -8.97 -49.99
N SER A 684 -37.30 -9.24 -49.96
CA SER A 684 -38.16 -9.10 -51.14
C SER A 684 -38.18 -7.64 -51.60
N GLY A 685 -37.54 -7.35 -52.72
CA GLY A 685 -37.42 -6.01 -53.32
C GLY A 685 -35.99 -5.47 -53.39
N TYR A 686 -35.02 -6.08 -52.71
CA TYR A 686 -33.61 -5.71 -52.81
C TYR A 686 -32.87 -6.66 -53.77
N GLY A 687 -32.18 -6.12 -54.78
CA GLY A 687 -31.38 -6.89 -55.74
C GLY A 687 -30.12 -7.54 -55.16
N GLY A 688 -29.89 -7.39 -53.84
CA GLY A 688 -28.73 -7.90 -53.11
C GLY A 688 -29.05 -8.14 -51.64
N GLN A 689 -28.03 -8.46 -50.83
CA GLN A 689 -28.23 -8.82 -49.43
C GLN A 689 -28.38 -7.59 -48.51
N THR A 690 -29.56 -7.36 -47.93
CA THR A 690 -29.88 -6.21 -47.05
C THR A 690 -29.06 -6.07 -45.76
N LYS A 691 -28.33 -7.10 -45.33
CA LYS A 691 -27.45 -7.01 -44.15
C LYS A 691 -26.00 -7.30 -44.56
N PRO A 692 -25.04 -6.44 -44.20
CA PRO A 692 -23.64 -6.69 -44.49
C PRO A 692 -23.20 -8.01 -43.85
N VAL A 693 -22.60 -8.88 -44.65
CA VAL A 693 -22.05 -10.16 -44.17
C VAL A 693 -20.73 -9.87 -43.48
N PHE A 694 -20.63 -10.23 -42.21
CA PHE A 694 -19.42 -9.96 -41.44
C PHE A 694 -18.32 -10.98 -41.79
N HIS A 695 -17.35 -10.55 -42.61
CA HIS A 695 -16.28 -11.41 -43.12
C HIS A 695 -15.09 -11.57 -42.14
N LYS A 696 -14.77 -10.54 -41.34
CA LYS A 696 -13.63 -10.55 -40.41
C LYS A 696 -14.08 -10.72 -38.95
N LYS A 697 -14.14 -11.96 -38.45
CA LYS A 697 -14.50 -12.22 -37.05
C LYS A 697 -13.29 -11.98 -36.13
N ALA A 698 -13.37 -11.01 -35.23
CA ALA A 698 -12.32 -10.71 -34.24
C ALA A 698 -12.01 -11.89 -33.29
N LYS A 699 -12.96 -12.80 -33.07
CA LYS A 699 -12.76 -14.00 -32.24
C LYS A 699 -12.40 -15.20 -33.14
N THR A 700 -11.17 -15.70 -33.01
CA THR A 700 -10.65 -16.86 -33.77
C THR A 700 -11.23 -18.21 -33.30
N THR A 701 -11.76 -18.28 -32.09
CA THR A 701 -12.35 -19.50 -31.48
C THR A 701 -13.88 -19.57 -31.61
N LYS A 702 -14.41 -20.76 -31.93
CA LYS A 702 -15.85 -21.02 -32.11
C LYS A 702 -16.39 -21.95 -31.01
N LYS A 703 -17.64 -21.75 -30.58
CA LYS A 703 -18.37 -22.73 -29.75
C LYS A 703 -18.91 -23.82 -30.68
N VAL A 704 -18.29 -24.99 -30.68
CA VAL A 704 -18.71 -26.14 -31.51
C VAL A 704 -19.83 -26.89 -30.81
N ALA A 705 -20.90 -27.24 -31.52
CA ALA A 705 -21.97 -28.08 -31.00
C ALA A 705 -21.77 -29.55 -31.41
N LEU A 706 -21.88 -30.46 -30.46
CA LEU A 706 -21.87 -31.91 -30.68
C LEU A 706 -23.30 -32.45 -30.69
N ARG A 707 -23.54 -33.45 -31.54
CA ARG A 707 -24.76 -34.24 -31.57
C ARG A 707 -24.46 -35.61 -30.96
N LEU A 708 -25.11 -35.90 -29.84
CA LEU A 708 -25.06 -37.18 -29.15
C LEU A 708 -26.28 -38.00 -29.54
N GLU A 709 -26.07 -39.15 -30.18
CA GLU A 709 -27.12 -40.11 -30.55
C GLU A 709 -27.01 -41.35 -29.69
N CYS A 710 -28.03 -41.66 -28.90
CA CYS A 710 -28.05 -42.87 -28.10
C CYS A 710 -28.10 -44.11 -28.99
N THR A 711 -27.27 -45.11 -28.69
CA THR A 711 -27.27 -46.37 -29.45
C THR A 711 -28.56 -47.17 -29.30
N VAL A 712 -29.25 -47.04 -28.15
CA VAL A 712 -30.46 -47.82 -27.78
C VAL A 712 -31.74 -47.10 -28.20
N CYS A 713 -32.03 -45.91 -27.64
CA CYS A 713 -33.27 -45.16 -27.87
C CYS A 713 -33.27 -44.36 -29.20
N LYS A 714 -32.13 -44.29 -29.92
CA LYS A 714 -31.89 -43.38 -31.07
C LYS A 714 -32.23 -41.90 -30.82
N TYR A 715 -32.43 -41.54 -29.56
CA TYR A 715 -32.67 -40.17 -29.12
C TYR A 715 -31.42 -39.33 -29.35
N LYS A 716 -31.64 -38.10 -29.83
CA LYS A 716 -30.58 -37.19 -30.23
C LYS A 716 -30.63 -35.95 -29.34
N MET A 717 -29.51 -35.59 -28.75
CA MET A 717 -29.35 -34.36 -27.97
C MET A 717 -28.15 -33.57 -28.46
N GLN A 718 -28.17 -32.26 -28.26
CA GLN A 718 -27.08 -31.36 -28.63
C GLN A 718 -26.34 -30.90 -27.38
N LEU A 719 -25.01 -30.88 -27.44
CA LEU A 719 -24.14 -30.39 -26.37
C LEU A 719 -23.19 -29.35 -26.94
N ALA A 720 -23.27 -28.10 -26.45
CA ALA A 720 -22.34 -27.06 -26.85
C ALA A 720 -21.03 -27.17 -26.07
N LEU A 721 -19.89 -27.15 -26.77
CA LEU A 721 -18.57 -27.06 -26.16
C LEU A 721 -18.23 -25.60 -25.81
N LYS A 722 -17.26 -25.43 -24.90
CA LYS A 722 -16.58 -24.15 -24.71
C LYS A 722 -15.87 -23.73 -26.02
N ARG A 723 -15.45 -22.47 -26.13
CA ARG A 723 -14.79 -21.96 -27.34
C ARG A 723 -13.47 -22.69 -27.56
N CYS A 724 -13.25 -23.24 -28.76
CA CYS A 724 -11.99 -23.89 -29.13
C CYS A 724 -11.56 -23.46 -30.55
N LYS A 725 -10.24 -23.47 -30.82
CA LYS A 725 -9.67 -23.22 -32.16
C LYS A 725 -9.75 -24.49 -33.03
N HIS A 726 -9.27 -25.62 -32.50
CA HIS A 726 -9.26 -26.93 -33.14
C HIS A 726 -9.92 -28.00 -32.24
N PHE A 727 -10.54 -29.02 -32.83
CA PHE A 727 -11.26 -30.09 -32.11
C PHE A 727 -11.16 -31.41 -32.88
N GLU A 728 -10.87 -32.51 -32.18
CA GLU A 728 -10.68 -33.84 -32.76
C GLU A 728 -11.64 -34.90 -32.18
N LEU A 729 -12.19 -35.74 -33.05
CA LEU A 729 -13.07 -36.86 -32.70
C LEU A 729 -12.30 -38.18 -32.64
N GLY A 730 -11.97 -38.62 -31.42
CA GLY A 730 -11.38 -39.92 -31.14
C GLY A 730 -9.91 -40.05 -31.53
N GLY A 731 -9.09 -39.06 -31.17
CA GLY A 731 -7.63 -39.17 -31.23
C GLY A 731 -7.12 -40.21 -30.22
N ASP A 732 -5.96 -40.81 -30.50
CA ASP A 732 -5.36 -41.82 -29.63
C ASP A 732 -5.02 -41.22 -28.26
N LYS A 733 -5.34 -41.97 -27.20
CA LYS A 733 -4.94 -41.58 -25.84
C LYS A 733 -3.45 -41.86 -25.70
N LYS A 734 -2.67 -40.87 -25.30
CA LYS A 734 -1.28 -41.08 -24.85
C LYS A 734 -1.28 -42.12 -23.72
N THR A 735 -0.65 -43.27 -23.93
CA THR A 735 -0.35 -44.23 -22.86
C THR A 735 0.80 -43.68 -22.04
N LYS A 736 0.67 -43.64 -20.70
CA LYS A 736 1.77 -43.17 -19.82
C LYS A 736 3.01 -44.04 -20.07
N GLY A 737 4.10 -43.42 -20.55
CA GLY A 737 5.44 -44.04 -20.60
C GLY A 737 5.93 -44.56 -21.96
N ALA A 738 5.22 -44.36 -23.07
CA ALA A 738 5.75 -44.71 -24.41
C ALA A 738 6.20 -43.46 -25.18
N ALA A 739 7.44 -43.45 -25.67
CA ALA A 739 7.96 -42.44 -26.59
C ALA A 739 7.44 -42.67 -28.02
N LEU A 740 7.22 -41.58 -28.76
CA LEU A 740 6.75 -41.60 -30.15
C LEU A 740 7.91 -42.01 -31.08
N GLN A 741 7.70 -43.03 -31.91
CA GLN A 741 8.45 -43.18 -33.17
C GLN A 741 7.70 -42.40 -34.25
N PHE A 742 8.45 -41.56 -34.97
CA PHE A 742 7.94 -40.69 -36.04
C PHE A 742 7.50 -41.48 -37.28
#